data_AF-A0A545UPY2-F1
#
_entry.id   AF-A0A545UPY2-F1
#
_cell.length_a   1.000
_cell.length_b   1.000
_cell.length_c   1.000
_cell.angle_alpha   90.00
_cell.angle_beta   90.00
_cell.angle_gamma   90.00
#
_symmetry.space_group_name_H-M   'P 1'
#
loop_
_entity.id
_entity.type
_entity.pdbx_description
1 polymer ?
#
loop_
_entity_poly.entity_id
_entity_poly.type
_entity_poly.pdbx_seq_one_letter_code
_entity_poly.pdbx_strand_id
1 'polypeptide(L)'
;MRGSNRTTLLLLLLVLCFATSVSAFGAGSVADGSNFKEFVWRHGDIVEVLRFLPSSLITHTGFTQLQRRQIYFGNWLRDFSQVVDATCLENIPESILRAIVSILAMMEFGYATDEFDVTRERLGCYRHVEHIDNPRGYSSNAQAIDPRLRGPVDPVELELDPDTGMKNYIANSGKSWETSSDYIRDQLSKCIDLGRRGRAGDHAAQKESFIHLGAALHTLEDFAAHSNYIELCLQEFGEHAVFAFVGDACRVPLPAHFRTDRKVPPLVTGTFGMLDIFHSLLGEADDMAILQSQGSLNQVQTHLGYGATAFDQLFDAIETGIASIQIFSTENNALISQLKTVHLILQKFVAEPSTSSDEEENCDDCDKNSDNSPPTAKKSHNSVDPSIIWQALEPLFFFHDRMKKWLKEVATNDEESSGNTSSEMSDLTNQLVFKAMRIVIESSVKELRATLRAAKARVDKEAASSGSAAVYDEGSSASDPSHSDLSKDHFCNVLNRPAGLVATVTTNWTTQKIVECWDNTELDADGVIDEILQIMHHPAFVKDKSEIQEYMYMTVDKWWKDLPTAERSLLREKLTKDSVRQREHEDHHLLVQPNGRQGPAHFPGSKAAVVKALPRRSFPLEWALKEIVADCLWFDYEVPKGLYAIPSNLLDLRSDAELDQDLLRYLPITDDKNIWFYWHNGYENMYPTAQRTVRAYQRRFSKLGWKIRVVNREPDSPLNIGNFLDIDDPNIFPAAFRDGTICGDYPAQVNSDLVRFPLLLRYGGLYADTGVLPIGDLNRLWNETVANVESPYEILTFGEAKGQTVTNYFMAGQRENIFFQHCHRFLIKLWGENGGRTSPSGIHRSPLFKGLPLAGEGNTGLTWTEDGRTITLDEGRRILTDYLFQGQVINMVMGTVDVEAGWDGPRYGRNHIFAIDFLTGSQLINHLTSWNGPRQFELFSLCLPTHGERETEDQREAREIVEQCLTRSFGFKLATGLILRVMGDTLGALWKKNAESDNKPNTYAHWFRYATTYYNQSELPDPVDVFLTEPIKRGRLLEAE
;
A
#
# COMPACT_ATOMS: atom_id res chain seq x y z
N MET A 1 33.92 -12.81 55.83
CA MET A 1 33.86 -11.82 54.74
C MET A 1 32.39 -11.54 54.40
N ARG A 2 31.80 -10.52 55.01
CA ARG A 2 30.51 -9.91 54.65
C ARG A 2 30.73 -8.40 54.82
N GLY A 3 30.71 -7.61 53.74
CA GLY A 3 30.96 -6.18 53.87
C GLY A 3 31.15 -5.34 52.60
N SER A 4 31.23 -5.92 51.39
CA SER A 4 31.56 -5.12 50.19
C SER A 4 30.37 -4.71 49.30
N ASN A 5 29.18 -5.31 49.45
CA ASN A 5 28.10 -5.12 48.46
C ASN A 5 27.06 -4.05 48.84
N ARG A 6 27.05 -3.56 50.08
CA ARG A 6 26.09 -2.51 50.50
C ARG A 6 26.61 -1.10 50.26
N THR A 7 27.92 -0.88 50.38
CA THR A 7 28.56 0.41 50.12
C THR A 7 28.56 0.78 48.64
N THR A 8 28.74 -0.20 47.73
CA THR A 8 28.69 0.03 46.29
C THR A 8 27.28 0.35 45.80
N LEU A 9 26.25 -0.29 46.38
CA LEU A 9 24.85 -0.02 46.04
C LEU A 9 24.39 1.36 46.55
N LEU A 10 24.83 1.77 47.74
CA LEU A 10 24.55 3.11 48.28
C LEU A 10 25.31 4.21 47.51
N LEU A 11 26.55 3.97 47.08
CA LEU A 11 27.28 4.92 46.24
C LEU A 11 26.63 5.06 44.86
N LEU A 12 26.13 3.97 44.26
CA LEU A 12 25.42 4.00 42.99
C LEU A 12 24.10 4.80 43.10
N LEU A 13 23.36 4.61 44.20
CA LEU A 13 22.14 5.37 44.50
C LEU A 13 22.41 6.85 44.77
N LEU A 14 23.51 7.19 45.47
CA LEU A 14 23.92 8.58 45.69
C LEU A 14 24.39 9.26 44.40
N VAL A 15 25.10 8.55 43.51
CA VAL A 15 25.50 9.08 42.19
C VAL A 15 24.28 9.28 41.28
N LEU A 16 23.26 8.42 41.37
CA LEU A 16 21.97 8.61 40.68
C LEU A 16 21.17 9.81 41.22
N CYS A 17 21.41 10.27 42.45
CA CYS A 17 20.80 11.48 43.00
C CYS A 17 21.51 12.78 42.58
N PHE A 18 22.70 12.70 41.95
CA PHE A 18 23.46 13.86 41.45
C PHE A 18 23.58 13.92 39.92
N ALA A 19 22.94 13.00 39.19
CA ALA A 19 22.87 13.05 37.74
C ALA A 19 21.82 14.10 37.33
N THR A 20 22.28 15.30 37.00
CA THR A 20 21.45 16.39 36.47
C THR A 20 21.02 16.08 35.03
N SER A 21 19.74 16.29 34.76
CA SER A 21 19.00 15.88 33.57
C SER A 21 19.32 16.75 32.35
N VAL A 22 19.82 16.09 31.29
CA VAL A 22 20.16 16.53 29.92
C VAL A 22 19.14 16.12 28.83
N SER A 23 18.47 16.96 28.00
CA SER A 23 17.43 16.54 27.01
C SER A 23 17.49 17.35 25.66
N ALA A 24 16.99 16.82 24.51
CA ALA A 24 16.96 17.28 23.05
C ALA A 24 15.49 17.24 22.42
N PHE A 25 15.11 17.98 21.35
CA PHE A 25 13.68 18.17 20.90
C PHE A 25 13.01 16.82 20.76
N GLY A 26 11.73 16.80 21.06
CA GLY A 26 10.88 15.65 20.82
C GLY A 26 9.85 15.95 19.76
N ALA A 27 9.61 14.95 18.91
CA ALA A 27 8.31 14.72 18.34
C ALA A 27 7.18 14.93 19.38
N GLY A 28 5.98 15.21 18.87
CA GLY A 28 4.74 15.36 19.65
C GLY A 28 4.23 16.79 19.70
N SER A 29 3.21 17.01 20.53
CA SER A 29 2.60 18.32 20.78
C SER A 29 2.40 18.54 22.28
N VAL A 30 2.43 19.80 22.71
CA VAL A 30 2.10 20.12 24.10
C VAL A 30 0.63 19.78 24.36
N ALA A 31 0.34 19.04 25.44
CA ALA A 31 -1.01 18.57 25.76
C ALA A 31 -2.02 19.72 25.94
N ASP A 32 -3.24 19.51 25.45
CA ASP A 32 -4.33 20.46 25.59
C ASP A 32 -4.71 20.66 27.07
N GLY A 33 -4.57 21.90 27.56
CA GLY A 33 -4.80 22.26 28.97
C GLY A 33 -3.52 22.48 29.79
N SER A 34 -2.34 22.16 29.24
CA SER A 34 -1.05 22.52 29.84
C SER A 34 -0.87 24.04 29.89
N ASN A 35 -0.30 24.54 30.99
CA ASN A 35 0.11 25.95 31.12
C ASN A 35 1.21 26.35 30.11
N PHE A 36 1.82 25.36 29.45
CA PHE A 36 2.86 25.55 28.43
C PHE A 36 2.31 25.63 27.00
N LYS A 37 1.02 25.31 26.77
CA LYS A 37 0.42 25.30 25.42
C LYS A 37 0.40 26.71 24.83
N GLU A 38 0.88 26.86 23.59
CA GLU A 38 1.06 28.15 22.89
C GLU A 38 2.15 29.08 23.49
N PHE A 39 3.03 28.53 24.34
CA PHE A 39 4.22 29.21 24.90
C PHE A 39 5.51 28.45 24.64
N VAL A 40 5.43 27.11 24.73
CA VAL A 40 6.45 26.16 24.31
C VAL A 40 6.02 25.58 22.97
N TRP A 41 6.99 25.38 22.08
CA TRP A 41 6.74 24.87 20.73
C TRP A 41 7.46 23.54 20.54
N ARG A 42 6.76 22.58 19.95
CA ARG A 42 7.30 21.35 19.33
C ARG A 42 6.86 21.30 17.86
N HIS A 43 7.42 20.40 17.05
CA HIS A 43 7.00 20.25 15.65
C HIS A 43 5.48 20.06 15.49
N GLY A 44 4.85 19.26 16.36
CA GLY A 44 3.40 19.05 16.35
C GLY A 44 2.57 20.29 16.73
N ASP A 45 3.16 21.27 17.44
CA ASP A 45 2.52 22.57 17.71
C ASP A 45 2.70 23.55 16.53
N ILE A 46 3.84 23.49 15.84
CA ILE A 46 4.16 24.37 14.71
C ILE A 46 3.25 24.07 13.50
N VAL A 47 3.03 22.79 13.19
CA VAL A 47 2.15 22.39 12.07
C VAL A 47 0.70 22.88 12.23
N GLU A 48 0.24 23.17 13.46
CA GLU A 48 -1.10 23.71 13.68
C GLU A 48 -1.27 25.14 13.16
N VAL A 49 -0.19 25.84 12.79
CA VAL A 49 -0.27 27.10 12.04
C VAL A 49 -1.03 26.95 10.72
N LEU A 50 -0.96 25.76 10.10
CA LEU A 50 -1.64 25.46 8.84
C LEU A 50 -3.17 25.58 8.93
N ARG A 51 -3.75 25.52 10.14
CA ARG A 51 -5.21 25.73 10.32
C ARG A 51 -5.67 27.14 9.92
N PHE A 52 -4.74 28.09 9.87
CA PHE A 52 -5.00 29.48 9.47
C PHE A 52 -4.71 29.75 7.99
N LEU A 53 -4.28 28.73 7.24
CA LEU A 53 -3.86 28.86 5.85
C LEU A 53 -4.81 28.12 4.90
N PRO A 54 -5.01 28.65 3.69
CA PRO A 54 -5.75 27.97 2.65
C PRO A 54 -4.91 26.81 2.12
N SER A 55 -5.54 25.65 1.99
CA SER A 55 -5.03 24.52 1.22
C SER A 55 -5.10 24.76 -0.29
N SER A 56 -5.80 25.79 -0.76
CA SER A 56 -5.85 26.29 -2.15
C SER A 56 -6.15 27.79 -2.15
N LEU A 57 -5.32 28.58 -2.82
CA LEU A 57 -5.52 30.01 -3.00
C LEU A 57 -6.68 30.34 -3.95
N ILE A 58 -7.04 29.42 -4.85
CA ILE A 58 -8.18 29.59 -5.77
C ILE A 58 -9.51 29.46 -5.03
N THR A 59 -9.65 28.42 -4.20
CA THR A 59 -10.92 28.13 -3.52
C THR A 59 -11.01 28.75 -2.12
N HIS A 60 -9.88 29.23 -1.58
CA HIS A 60 -9.72 29.66 -0.19
C HIS A 60 -10.08 28.58 0.85
N THR A 61 -10.14 27.30 0.45
CA THR A 61 -10.51 26.21 1.36
C THR A 61 -9.37 25.91 2.32
N GLY A 62 -9.64 25.83 3.62
CA GLY A 62 -8.61 25.56 4.64
C GLY A 62 -8.08 24.13 4.66
N PHE A 63 -6.88 23.94 5.19
CA PHE A 63 -6.36 22.60 5.47
C PHE A 63 -7.26 21.87 6.48
N THR A 64 -7.70 20.67 6.10
CA THR A 64 -8.42 19.77 7.01
C THR A 64 -7.51 19.24 8.11
N GLN A 65 -8.09 18.76 9.22
CA GLN A 65 -7.31 18.17 10.32
C GLN A 65 -6.48 16.96 9.84
N LEU A 66 -7.05 16.12 8.96
CA LEU A 66 -6.33 14.97 8.40
C LEU A 66 -5.11 15.41 7.59
N GLN A 67 -5.26 16.41 6.71
CA GLN A 67 -4.16 16.93 5.91
C GLN A 67 -3.04 17.50 6.77
N ARG A 68 -3.37 18.24 7.85
CA ARG A 68 -2.35 18.71 8.80
C ARG A 68 -1.63 17.57 9.49
N ARG A 69 -2.33 16.51 9.88
CA ARG A 69 -1.72 15.30 10.46
C ARG A 69 -0.83 14.55 9.46
N GLN A 70 -1.18 14.52 8.18
CA GLN A 70 -0.34 13.94 7.11
C GLN A 70 0.95 14.75 6.91
N ILE A 71 0.85 16.08 6.87
CA ILE A 71 2.02 16.96 6.82
C ILE A 71 2.89 16.74 8.06
N TYR A 72 2.27 16.68 9.23
CA TYR A 72 3.00 16.41 10.46
C TYR A 72 3.65 15.02 10.48
N PHE A 73 3.02 13.99 9.91
CA PHE A 73 3.61 12.66 9.81
C PHE A 73 4.91 12.67 9.00
N GLY A 74 4.96 13.41 7.89
CA GLY A 74 6.20 13.58 7.12
C GLY A 74 7.33 14.26 7.91
N ASN A 75 6.99 15.24 8.73
CA ASN A 75 7.91 15.91 9.67
C ASN A 75 8.40 14.94 10.75
N TRP A 76 7.45 14.30 11.44
CA TRP A 76 7.66 13.33 12.51
C TRP A 76 8.53 12.13 12.09
N LEU A 77 8.42 11.67 10.84
CA LEU A 77 9.27 10.60 10.34
C LEU A 77 10.76 10.97 10.30
N ARG A 78 11.10 12.26 10.19
CA ARG A 78 12.49 12.73 10.23
C ARG A 78 13.05 12.62 11.64
N ASP A 79 12.30 13.05 12.65
CA ASP A 79 12.64 12.86 14.08
C ASP A 79 12.97 11.39 14.38
N PHE A 80 12.14 10.47 13.89
CA PHE A 80 12.32 9.03 14.16
C PHE A 80 13.28 8.31 13.21
N SER A 81 13.69 8.94 12.10
CA SER A 81 14.74 8.38 11.23
C SER A 81 16.08 8.25 11.96
N GLN A 82 16.32 9.07 12.99
CA GLN A 82 17.48 9.04 13.88
C GLN A 82 17.64 7.70 14.62
N VAL A 83 16.54 6.96 14.81
CA VAL A 83 16.57 5.59 15.37
C VAL A 83 17.32 4.63 14.45
N VAL A 84 17.23 4.86 13.13
CA VAL A 84 17.84 4.05 12.08
C VAL A 84 19.21 4.64 11.72
N ASP A 85 20.10 4.67 12.72
CA ASP A 85 21.51 5.07 12.60
C ASP A 85 22.44 3.85 12.73
N ALA A 86 23.70 4.00 12.29
CA ALA A 86 24.78 3.03 12.45
C ALA A 86 24.80 2.34 13.82
N THR A 87 24.67 3.12 14.90
CA THR A 87 24.76 2.63 16.28
C THR A 87 23.66 1.61 16.61
N CYS A 88 22.43 1.92 16.23
CA CYS A 88 21.28 1.03 16.45
C CYS A 88 21.34 -0.18 15.51
N LEU A 89 21.70 0.05 14.24
CA LEU A 89 21.73 -0.99 13.21
C LEU A 89 22.82 -2.05 13.43
N GLU A 90 23.91 -1.71 14.13
CA GLU A 90 24.92 -2.69 14.56
C GLU A 90 24.37 -3.73 15.55
N ASN A 91 23.34 -3.37 16.31
CA ASN A 91 22.81 -4.19 17.40
C ASN A 91 21.40 -4.72 17.10
N ILE A 92 20.61 -3.99 16.31
CA ILE A 92 19.19 -4.26 16.08
C ILE A 92 18.88 -4.16 14.58
N PRO A 93 18.26 -5.19 13.98
CA PRO A 93 17.81 -5.14 12.59
C PRO A 93 16.90 -3.95 12.29
N GLU A 94 17.05 -3.37 11.10
CA GLU A 94 16.24 -2.22 10.64
C GLU A 94 14.73 -2.48 10.75
N SER A 95 14.24 -3.67 10.37
CA SER A 95 12.81 -3.92 10.39
C SER A 95 12.22 -3.94 11.80
N ILE A 96 13.03 -4.25 12.81
CA ILE A 96 12.63 -4.18 14.23
C ILE A 96 12.56 -2.72 14.68
N LEU A 97 13.54 -1.90 14.31
CA LEU A 97 13.52 -0.46 14.57
C LEU A 97 12.31 0.20 13.90
N ARG A 98 12.06 -0.14 12.63
CA ARG A 98 10.89 0.34 11.88
C ARG A 98 9.58 -0.10 12.53
N ALA A 99 9.47 -1.34 12.98
CA ALA A 99 8.30 -1.80 13.72
C ALA A 99 8.05 -1.00 15.01
N ILE A 100 9.10 -0.65 15.76
CA ILE A 100 8.98 0.21 16.95
C ILE A 100 8.46 1.60 16.55
N VAL A 101 8.97 2.17 15.45
CA VAL A 101 8.50 3.46 14.94
C VAL A 101 7.05 3.38 14.45
N SER A 102 6.61 2.31 13.78
CA SER A 102 5.20 2.10 13.39
C SER A 102 4.25 2.13 14.58
N ILE A 103 4.69 1.63 15.74
CA ILE A 103 3.89 1.66 16.98
C ILE A 103 3.78 3.06 17.53
N LEU A 104 4.88 3.80 17.54
CA LEU A 104 4.90 5.19 17.97
C LEU A 104 4.02 6.04 17.05
N ALA A 105 4.06 5.78 15.74
CA ALA A 105 3.16 6.41 14.77
C ALA A 105 1.69 6.06 15.06
N MET A 106 1.38 4.79 15.35
CA MET A 106 0.03 4.37 15.75
C MET A 106 -0.48 5.11 16.99
N MET A 107 0.39 5.31 17.97
CA MET A 107 0.07 6.02 19.22
C MET A 107 -0.17 7.51 18.98
N GLU A 108 0.67 8.16 18.19
CA GLU A 108 0.59 9.60 17.90
C GLU A 108 -0.54 9.93 16.92
N PHE A 109 -0.62 9.19 15.82
CA PHE A 109 -1.53 9.47 14.71
C PHE A 109 -2.88 8.76 14.84
N GLY A 110 -2.94 7.71 15.68
CA GLY A 110 -4.13 6.89 15.87
C GLY A 110 -4.32 5.83 14.80
N TYR A 111 -3.45 5.80 13.78
CA TYR A 111 -3.46 4.90 12.62
C TYR A 111 -2.02 4.44 12.32
N ALA A 112 -1.87 3.27 11.70
CA ALA A 112 -0.58 2.66 11.38
C ALA A 112 -0.43 2.29 9.89
N THR A 113 -1.45 2.51 9.05
CA THR A 113 -1.50 2.10 7.64
C THR A 113 -1.88 3.24 6.69
N ASP A 114 -1.83 3.01 5.37
CA ASP A 114 -2.15 3.96 4.29
C ASP A 114 -1.33 5.28 4.40
N GLU A 115 -1.97 6.41 4.68
CA GLU A 115 -1.30 7.70 4.83
C GLU A 115 -0.37 7.81 6.05
N PHE A 116 -0.46 6.87 7.00
CA PHE A 116 0.40 6.80 8.19
C PHE A 116 1.29 5.55 8.21
N ASP A 117 1.40 4.84 7.08
CA ASP A 117 2.27 3.67 6.96
C ASP A 117 3.75 4.08 7.02
N VAL A 118 4.48 3.46 7.96
CA VAL A 118 5.92 3.64 8.17
C VAL A 118 6.67 2.61 7.31
N THR A 119 6.81 2.94 6.03
CA THR A 119 7.59 2.14 5.08
C THR A 119 9.09 2.37 5.25
N ARG A 120 9.91 1.47 4.71
CA ARG A 120 11.37 1.61 4.73
C ARG A 120 11.84 2.87 4.01
N GLU A 121 11.14 3.26 2.94
CA GLU A 121 11.44 4.43 2.11
C GLU A 121 10.99 5.73 2.79
N ARG A 122 9.80 5.74 3.40
CA ARG A 122 9.27 6.91 4.12
C ARG A 122 10.03 7.20 5.42
N LEU A 123 10.46 6.17 6.15
CA LEU A 123 11.28 6.33 7.36
C LEU A 123 12.74 6.63 7.02
N GLY A 124 13.31 5.96 6.02
CA GLY A 124 14.70 6.16 5.63
C GLY A 124 15.70 5.73 6.72
N CYS A 125 16.78 6.48 6.86
CA CYS A 125 17.79 6.35 7.90
C CYS A 125 18.25 7.75 8.33
N TYR A 126 19.00 7.84 9.43
CA TYR A 126 19.54 9.12 9.88
C TYR A 126 20.38 9.80 8.80
N ARG A 127 20.13 11.10 8.57
CA ARG A 127 20.97 11.96 7.73
C ARG A 127 21.07 13.36 8.31
N HIS A 128 22.31 13.84 8.51
CA HIS A 128 22.59 15.19 9.03
C HIS A 128 21.87 16.33 8.31
N VAL A 129 21.67 16.24 6.99
CA VAL A 129 20.98 17.27 6.19
C VAL A 129 19.53 17.48 6.58
N GLU A 130 18.88 16.45 7.14
CA GLU A 130 17.47 16.49 7.53
C GLU A 130 17.25 17.35 8.79
N HIS A 131 18.27 17.43 9.66
CA HIS A 131 18.26 18.12 10.95
C HIS A 131 19.21 19.32 11.03
N ILE A 132 19.80 19.71 9.90
CA ILE A 132 20.88 20.72 9.79
C ILE A 132 22.09 20.45 10.71
N ASP A 133 22.36 19.19 11.00
CA ASP A 133 23.44 18.81 11.92
C ASP A 133 24.83 19.04 11.33
N ASN A 134 25.78 19.37 12.21
CA ASN A 134 27.19 19.38 11.86
C ASN A 134 27.70 17.93 11.77
N PRO A 135 28.14 17.44 10.60
CA PRO A 135 28.51 16.04 10.43
C PRO A 135 29.87 15.69 11.06
N ARG A 136 30.56 16.65 11.67
CA ARG A 136 31.88 16.45 12.28
C ARG A 136 31.84 15.30 13.31
N GLY A 137 32.69 14.30 13.10
CA GLY A 137 32.82 13.15 13.99
C GLY A 137 31.96 11.95 13.59
N TYR A 138 31.16 12.05 12.51
CA TYR A 138 30.38 10.93 12.00
C TYR A 138 31.27 9.77 11.49
N SER A 139 30.84 8.53 11.71
CA SER A 139 31.64 7.34 11.39
C SER A 139 31.87 7.19 9.89
N SER A 140 33.13 7.11 9.47
CA SER A 140 33.50 6.93 8.05
C SER A 140 33.13 5.55 7.49
N ASN A 141 32.71 4.60 8.34
CA ASN A 141 32.37 3.23 7.94
C ASN A 141 30.85 2.95 8.04
N ALA A 142 30.02 3.96 8.24
CA ALA A 142 28.57 3.82 8.42
C ALA A 142 27.90 3.12 7.22
N GLN A 143 28.34 3.39 5.99
CA GLN A 143 27.84 2.74 4.76
C GLN A 143 28.10 1.23 4.69
N ALA A 144 29.05 0.70 5.46
CA ALA A 144 29.27 -0.74 5.57
C ALA A 144 28.18 -1.43 6.42
N ILE A 145 27.48 -0.68 7.27
CA ILE A 145 26.38 -1.17 8.11
C ILE A 145 25.05 -1.10 7.33
N ASP A 146 24.72 0.06 6.77
CA ASP A 146 23.60 0.24 5.84
C ASP A 146 24.00 1.23 4.73
N PRO A 147 23.86 0.87 3.45
CA PRO A 147 24.32 1.69 2.33
C PRO A 147 23.60 3.05 2.20
N ARG A 148 22.45 3.23 2.86
CA ARG A 148 21.70 4.49 2.87
C ARG A 148 22.31 5.53 3.82
N LEU A 149 23.09 5.08 4.82
CA LEU A 149 23.76 5.98 5.74
C LEU A 149 24.82 6.83 5.03
N ARG A 150 25.19 7.93 5.69
CA ARG A 150 26.15 8.88 5.14
C ARG A 150 27.54 8.26 4.95
N GLY A 151 28.21 8.65 3.86
CA GLY A 151 29.62 8.36 3.62
C GLY A 151 30.57 9.19 4.50
N PRO A 152 31.89 9.08 4.27
CA PRO A 152 32.89 9.87 4.98
C PRO A 152 32.69 11.39 4.79
N VAL A 153 32.95 12.15 5.85
CA VAL A 153 32.87 13.63 5.83
C VAL A 153 34.12 14.20 5.18
N ASP A 154 33.97 15.01 4.13
CA ASP A 154 35.05 15.79 3.55
C ASP A 154 35.33 17.02 4.42
N PRO A 155 36.59 17.30 4.83
CA PRO A 155 36.92 18.47 5.64
C PRO A 155 36.40 19.80 5.09
N VAL A 156 36.29 19.96 3.77
CA VAL A 156 35.79 21.21 3.15
C VAL A 156 34.35 21.51 3.55
N GLU A 157 33.53 20.49 3.84
CA GLU A 157 32.14 20.64 4.24
C GLU A 157 32.02 21.36 5.58
N LEU A 158 33.03 21.20 6.45
CA LEU A 158 33.11 21.81 7.76
C LEU A 158 33.72 23.22 7.71
N GLU A 159 34.18 23.69 6.55
CA GLU A 159 34.71 25.04 6.41
C GLU A 159 33.58 26.08 6.38
N LEU A 160 33.96 27.34 6.61
CA LEU A 160 33.06 28.48 6.54
C LEU A 160 33.04 29.01 5.11
N ASP A 161 31.85 29.19 4.57
CA ASP A 161 31.64 29.87 3.31
C ASP A 161 31.79 31.39 3.52
N PRO A 162 32.77 32.05 2.88
CA PRO A 162 32.99 33.49 3.05
C PRO A 162 31.86 34.36 2.48
N ASP A 163 31.05 33.84 1.55
CA ASP A 163 29.99 34.62 0.91
C ASP A 163 28.70 34.63 1.73
N THR A 164 28.40 33.54 2.43
CA THR A 164 27.18 33.40 3.26
C THR A 164 27.42 33.53 4.76
N GLY A 165 28.66 33.33 5.22
CA GLY A 165 29.01 33.33 6.65
C GLY A 165 28.54 32.07 7.39
N MET A 166 28.12 31.04 6.66
CA MET A 166 27.60 29.77 7.18
C MET A 166 28.60 28.63 6.92
N LYS A 167 28.43 27.49 7.60
CA LYS A 167 29.15 26.26 7.25
C LYS A 167 28.75 25.73 5.88
N ASN A 168 29.68 25.13 5.13
CA ASN A 168 29.44 24.65 3.76
C ASN A 168 28.33 23.59 3.65
N TYR A 169 28.15 22.71 4.65
CA TYR A 169 27.08 21.71 4.67
C TYR A 169 25.67 22.30 4.88
N ILE A 170 25.53 23.60 5.19
CA ILE A 170 24.24 24.22 5.47
C ILE A 170 23.52 24.57 4.15
N ALA A 171 24.09 25.49 3.37
CA ALA A 171 23.41 26.06 2.21
C ALA A 171 24.29 26.24 0.94
N ASN A 172 25.56 25.82 0.95
CA ASN A 172 26.46 25.96 -0.20
C ASN A 172 26.22 24.82 -1.23
N SER A 173 25.11 24.93 -1.95
CA SER A 173 24.56 23.91 -2.86
C SER A 173 25.39 23.68 -4.13
N GLY A 174 25.13 22.53 -4.79
CA GLY A 174 25.70 22.22 -6.10
C GLY A 174 27.19 21.86 -6.08
N LYS A 175 27.67 21.37 -4.92
CA LYS A 175 29.04 20.90 -4.70
C LYS A 175 29.07 19.36 -4.66
N SER A 176 30.24 18.78 -4.37
CA SER A 176 30.39 17.31 -4.26
C SER A 176 29.91 16.73 -2.93
N TRP A 177 29.46 17.59 -2.01
CA TRP A 177 28.90 17.22 -0.72
C TRP A 177 27.42 17.55 -0.62
N GLU A 178 26.77 16.98 0.39
CA GLU A 178 25.34 17.17 0.62
C GLU A 178 25.11 18.39 1.50
N THR A 179 24.03 19.13 1.25
CA THR A 179 23.62 20.26 2.09
C THR A 179 22.16 20.13 2.51
N SER A 180 21.81 20.76 3.64
CA SER A 180 20.41 20.89 4.05
C SER A 180 19.56 21.64 3.01
N SER A 181 20.13 22.65 2.34
CA SER A 181 19.42 23.34 1.25
C SER A 181 19.11 22.44 0.05
N ASP A 182 20.02 21.53 -0.31
CA ASP A 182 19.81 20.57 -1.41
C ASP A 182 18.77 19.51 -1.03
N TYR A 183 18.77 19.06 0.23
CA TYR A 183 17.73 18.18 0.77
C TYR A 183 16.34 18.84 0.75
N ILE A 184 16.23 20.07 1.26
CA ILE A 184 14.96 20.83 1.22
C ILE A 184 14.50 21.00 -0.23
N ARG A 185 15.40 21.33 -1.17
CA ARG A 185 15.05 21.44 -2.58
C ARG A 185 14.49 20.14 -3.15
N ASP A 186 15.11 19.00 -2.87
CA ASP A 186 14.62 17.69 -3.32
C ASP A 186 13.22 17.39 -2.77
N GLN A 187 12.99 17.60 -1.48
CA GLN A 187 11.68 17.38 -0.85
C GLN A 187 10.60 18.33 -1.39
N LEU A 188 10.92 19.62 -1.52
CA LEU A 188 9.98 20.60 -2.07
C LEU A 188 9.68 20.36 -3.56
N SER A 189 10.66 19.90 -4.35
CA SER A 189 10.45 19.55 -5.76
C SER A 189 9.47 18.38 -5.89
N LYS A 190 9.66 17.32 -5.10
CA LYS A 190 8.74 16.18 -5.03
C LYS A 190 7.36 16.62 -4.57
N CYS A 191 7.29 17.44 -3.51
CA CYS A 191 6.06 18.03 -2.99
C CYS A 191 5.28 18.81 -4.07
N ILE A 192 5.95 19.65 -4.85
CA ILE A 192 5.34 20.44 -5.92
C ILE A 192 4.83 19.52 -7.05
N ASP A 193 5.65 18.59 -7.54
CA ASP A 193 5.25 17.65 -8.59
C ASP A 193 4.02 16.80 -8.19
N LEU A 194 4.11 16.15 -7.03
CA LEU A 194 3.04 15.32 -6.48
C LEU A 194 1.78 16.14 -6.21
N GLY A 195 1.92 17.35 -5.67
CA GLY A 195 0.77 18.22 -5.40
C GLY A 195 0.09 18.73 -6.66
N ARG A 196 0.85 19.06 -7.72
CA ARG A 196 0.31 19.39 -9.05
C ARG A 196 -0.45 18.21 -9.67
N ARG A 197 0.07 16.98 -9.57
CA ARG A 197 -0.67 15.77 -9.95
C ARG A 197 -1.93 15.57 -9.10
N GLY A 198 -1.84 15.86 -7.81
CA GLY A 198 -2.98 15.89 -6.90
C GLY A 198 -4.08 16.86 -7.33
N ARG A 199 -3.71 18.05 -7.82
CA ARG A 199 -4.65 19.01 -8.42
C ARG A 199 -5.28 18.50 -9.72
N ALA A 200 -4.56 17.68 -10.47
CA ALA A 200 -5.06 17.05 -11.70
C ALA A 200 -5.94 15.79 -11.45
N GLY A 201 -6.13 15.37 -10.20
CA GLY A 201 -7.04 14.28 -9.82
C GLY A 201 -6.37 13.01 -9.27
N ASP A 202 -5.03 12.98 -9.17
CA ASP A 202 -4.30 11.86 -8.56
C ASP A 202 -4.29 12.00 -7.02
N HIS A 203 -5.28 11.42 -6.35
CA HIS A 203 -5.42 11.52 -4.90
C HIS A 203 -4.29 10.84 -4.12
N ALA A 204 -3.65 9.80 -4.66
CA ALA A 204 -2.51 9.16 -4.01
C ALA A 204 -1.29 10.08 -4.03
N ALA A 205 -1.00 10.70 -5.19
CA ALA A 205 0.04 11.72 -5.28
C ALA A 205 -0.23 12.90 -4.34
N GLN A 206 -1.50 13.32 -4.18
CA GLN A 206 -1.84 14.38 -3.24
C GLN A 206 -1.48 14.02 -1.81
N LYS A 207 -1.75 12.79 -1.36
CA LYS A 207 -1.37 12.34 -0.01
C LYS A 207 0.15 12.37 0.18
N GLU A 208 0.91 11.84 -0.78
CA GLU A 208 2.39 11.83 -0.73
C GLU A 208 2.99 13.25 -0.75
N SER A 209 2.35 14.19 -1.44
CA SER A 209 2.80 15.60 -1.46
C SER A 209 2.85 16.21 -0.06
N PHE A 210 1.91 15.82 0.82
CA PHE A 210 1.89 16.29 2.21
C PHE A 210 3.04 15.70 3.03
N ILE A 211 3.41 14.44 2.79
CA ILE A 211 4.54 13.80 3.46
C ILE A 211 5.85 14.52 3.12
N HIS A 212 6.07 14.82 1.84
CA HIS A 212 7.25 15.57 1.39
C HIS A 212 7.25 17.02 1.87
N LEU A 213 6.08 17.68 1.94
CA LEU A 213 5.97 19.00 2.57
C LEU A 213 6.41 18.94 4.03
N GLY A 214 5.91 17.95 4.78
CA GLY A 214 6.32 17.72 6.18
C GLY A 214 7.82 17.54 6.35
N ALA A 215 8.42 16.70 5.52
CA ALA A 215 9.85 16.40 5.56
C ALA A 215 10.72 17.63 5.26
N ALA A 216 10.29 18.52 4.36
CA ALA A 216 10.98 19.78 4.09
C ALA A 216 10.78 20.80 5.22
N LEU A 217 9.55 20.89 5.75
CA LEU A 217 9.20 21.78 6.85
C LEU A 217 10.02 21.46 8.10
N HIS A 218 10.23 20.18 8.40
CA HIS A 218 11.07 19.74 9.51
C HIS A 218 12.45 20.42 9.51
N THR A 219 13.21 20.32 8.41
CA THR A 219 14.54 20.96 8.31
C THR A 219 14.48 22.49 8.39
N LEU A 220 13.41 23.11 7.86
CA LEU A 220 13.22 24.56 7.90
C LEU A 220 12.83 25.06 9.31
N GLU A 221 12.12 24.24 10.08
CA GLU A 221 11.78 24.49 11.48
C GLU A 221 13.04 24.36 12.35
N ASP A 222 13.85 23.32 12.10
CA ASP A 222 15.12 23.07 12.78
C ASP A 222 16.15 24.18 12.58
N PHE A 223 16.10 24.94 11.48
CA PHE A 223 17.06 26.01 11.22
C PHE A 223 17.19 26.99 12.40
N ALA A 224 16.08 27.42 13.01
CA ALA A 224 16.14 28.35 14.14
C ALA A 224 16.49 27.67 15.47
N ALA A 225 16.26 26.36 15.57
CA ALA A 225 16.44 25.59 16.80
C ALA A 225 17.84 24.97 16.90
N HIS A 226 18.40 24.51 15.79
CA HIS A 226 19.68 23.80 15.70
C HIS A 226 20.81 24.65 15.10
N SER A 227 20.58 25.95 14.88
CA SER A 227 21.64 26.92 14.58
C SER A 227 21.72 28.03 15.62
N ASN A 228 22.83 28.77 15.64
CA ASN A 228 22.99 29.96 16.48
C ASN A 228 22.27 31.23 15.93
N TYR A 229 21.28 31.08 15.03
CA TYR A 229 20.60 32.20 14.36
C TYR A 229 19.99 33.23 15.34
N ILE A 230 19.36 32.77 16.42
CA ILE A 230 18.70 33.65 17.40
C ILE A 230 19.75 34.46 18.16
N GLU A 231 20.83 33.83 18.58
CA GLU A 231 21.96 34.48 19.25
C GLU A 231 22.59 35.54 18.36
N LEU A 232 22.77 35.22 17.07
CA LEU A 232 23.29 36.18 16.09
C LEU A 232 22.32 37.37 15.92
N CYS A 233 21.01 37.15 15.88
CA CYS A 233 20.03 38.23 15.86
C CYS A 233 20.13 39.12 17.11
N LEU A 234 20.23 38.52 18.30
CA LEU A 234 20.40 39.25 19.55
C LEU A 234 21.69 40.09 19.56
N GLN A 235 22.79 39.56 19.02
CA GLN A 235 24.02 40.34 18.86
C GLN A 235 23.86 41.50 17.85
N GLU A 236 23.07 41.34 16.78
CA GLU A 236 22.73 42.45 15.87
C GLU A 236 21.89 43.53 16.58
N PHE A 237 21.08 43.16 17.57
CA PHE A 237 20.34 44.12 18.41
C PHE A 237 21.21 44.80 19.48
N GLY A 238 22.49 44.43 19.59
CA GLY A 238 23.46 45.00 20.53
C GLY A 238 23.69 44.16 21.79
N GLU A 239 23.12 42.96 21.90
CA GLU A 239 23.29 42.05 23.03
C GLU A 239 24.57 41.21 22.91
N HIS A 240 25.73 41.87 22.82
CA HIS A 240 27.03 41.24 22.54
C HIS A 240 27.53 40.27 23.62
N ALA A 241 26.89 40.22 24.79
CA ALA A 241 27.20 39.27 25.86
C ALA A 241 26.60 37.87 25.63
N VAL A 242 25.63 37.74 24.71
CA VAL A 242 25.02 36.46 24.33
C VAL A 242 26.05 35.61 23.60
N PHE A 243 26.26 34.39 24.08
CA PHE A 243 27.22 33.45 23.52
C PHE A 243 26.73 32.89 22.18
N ALA A 244 27.51 33.06 21.11
CA ALA A 244 27.15 32.62 19.76
C ALA A 244 27.53 31.16 19.46
N PHE A 245 27.84 30.33 20.47
CA PHE A 245 28.24 28.93 20.31
C PHE A 245 29.49 28.71 19.44
N VAL A 246 30.39 29.68 19.43
CA VAL A 246 31.71 29.59 18.79
C VAL A 246 32.76 30.24 19.68
N GLY A 247 34.02 29.89 19.47
CA GLY A 247 35.13 30.51 20.19
C GLY A 247 35.23 32.02 19.98
N ASP A 248 35.82 32.74 20.93
CA ASP A 248 35.88 34.21 20.92
C ASP A 248 36.69 34.78 19.74
N ALA A 249 37.68 34.02 19.26
CA ALA A 249 38.47 34.38 18.09
C ALA A 249 37.84 33.91 16.77
N CYS A 250 36.78 33.09 16.82
CA CYS A 250 36.06 32.63 15.64
C CYS A 250 35.17 33.75 15.08
N ARG A 251 35.74 34.58 14.20
CA ARG A 251 35.05 35.73 13.60
C ARG A 251 35.32 35.79 12.09
N VAL A 252 34.26 35.91 11.31
CA VAL A 252 34.29 36.05 9.85
C VAL A 252 34.06 37.52 9.46
N PRO A 253 34.80 38.05 8.47
CA PRO A 253 34.53 39.37 7.92
C PRO A 253 33.22 39.36 7.14
N LEU A 254 32.46 40.45 7.21
CA LEU A 254 31.31 40.62 6.32
C LEU A 254 31.77 40.72 4.86
N PRO A 255 30.90 40.35 3.88
CA PRO A 255 31.26 40.38 2.47
C PRO A 255 31.72 41.76 2.03
N ALA A 256 32.70 41.82 1.13
CA ALA A 256 33.36 43.07 0.73
C ALA A 256 32.38 44.16 0.23
N HIS A 257 31.24 43.76 -0.34
CA HIS A 257 30.22 44.67 -0.84
C HIS A 257 29.50 45.49 0.25
N PHE A 258 29.61 45.10 1.53
CA PHE A 258 29.11 45.88 2.67
C PHE A 258 29.99 47.09 3.03
N ARG A 259 31.23 47.14 2.51
CA ARG A 259 32.20 48.24 2.76
C ARG A 259 32.40 48.52 4.25
N THR A 260 32.62 47.48 5.04
CA THR A 260 32.85 47.55 6.49
C THR A 260 33.91 46.53 6.91
N ASP A 261 34.74 46.89 7.90
CA ASP A 261 35.73 45.99 8.51
C ASP A 261 35.13 45.14 9.65
N ARG A 262 33.80 45.21 9.82
CA ARG A 262 33.08 44.46 10.86
C ARG A 262 33.27 42.96 10.66
N LYS A 263 33.63 42.30 11.76
CA LYS A 263 33.67 40.83 11.84
C LYS A 263 32.61 40.34 12.82
N VAL A 264 31.95 39.26 12.47
CA VAL A 264 30.86 38.66 13.25
C VAL A 264 31.14 37.18 13.49
N PRO A 265 30.57 36.55 14.53
CA PRO A 265 30.60 35.10 14.65
C PRO A 265 29.91 34.46 13.44
N PRO A 266 30.39 33.32 12.90
CA PRO A 266 29.69 32.62 11.81
C PRO A 266 28.40 31.96 12.29
N LEU A 267 27.54 31.59 11.33
CA LEU A 267 26.38 30.75 11.59
C LEU A 267 26.82 29.28 11.57
N VAL A 268 26.59 28.61 12.69
CA VAL A 268 27.00 27.22 12.92
C VAL A 268 25.84 26.41 13.48
N THR A 269 25.94 25.09 13.31
CA THR A 269 25.06 24.11 13.94
C THR A 269 25.87 23.12 14.77
N GLY A 270 25.18 22.37 15.63
CA GLY A 270 25.82 21.48 16.58
C GLY A 270 26.23 20.13 15.98
N THR A 271 27.32 19.55 16.50
CA THR A 271 27.77 18.20 16.12
C THR A 271 26.80 17.16 16.66
N PHE A 272 26.29 16.32 15.77
CA PHE A 272 25.43 15.20 16.18
C PHE A 272 26.27 14.02 16.66
N GLY A 273 25.95 13.54 17.85
CA GLY A 273 26.56 12.37 18.48
C GLY A 273 25.53 11.43 19.08
N MET A 274 26.01 10.31 19.62
CA MET A 274 25.13 9.27 20.19
C MET A 274 24.26 9.74 21.37
N LEU A 275 24.61 10.84 22.05
CA LEU A 275 23.76 11.45 23.09
C LEU A 275 22.52 12.11 22.49
N ASP A 276 22.60 12.64 21.27
CA ASP A 276 21.50 13.34 20.64
C ASP A 276 20.41 12.32 20.23
N ILE A 277 20.78 11.14 19.71
CA ILE A 277 19.84 9.99 19.52
C ILE A 277 19.14 9.62 20.83
N PHE A 278 19.88 9.60 21.95
CA PHE A 278 19.33 9.29 23.27
C PHE A 278 18.35 10.37 23.72
N HIS A 279 18.68 11.63 23.50
CA HIS A 279 17.88 12.76 23.90
C HIS A 279 16.58 12.87 23.09
N SER A 280 16.62 12.69 21.76
CA SER A 280 15.43 12.71 20.90
C SER A 280 14.46 11.56 21.18
N LEU A 281 14.93 10.39 21.68
CA LEU A 281 14.09 9.20 21.97
C LEU A 281 13.70 9.00 23.44
N LEU A 282 14.55 9.41 24.38
CA LEU A 282 14.39 9.16 25.82
C LEU A 282 14.30 10.45 26.65
N GLY A 283 14.80 11.59 26.15
CA GLY A 283 14.66 12.91 26.79
C GLY A 283 13.21 13.38 26.83
N GLU A 284 12.39 12.96 25.86
CA GLU A 284 10.93 13.07 25.89
C GLU A 284 10.34 12.48 27.19
N ALA A 285 10.97 11.49 27.82
CA ALA A 285 10.46 10.92 29.07
C ALA A 285 10.67 11.80 30.30
N ASP A 286 11.75 12.56 30.34
CA ASP A 286 12.02 13.50 31.43
C ASP A 286 11.23 14.80 31.21
N ASP A 287 11.10 15.24 29.95
CA ASP A 287 10.27 16.38 29.54
C ASP A 287 8.78 16.12 29.82
N MET A 288 8.30 14.92 29.49
CA MET A 288 6.92 14.52 29.77
C MET A 288 6.70 14.26 31.27
N ALA A 289 7.70 13.80 32.03
CA ALA A 289 7.56 13.62 33.49
C ALA A 289 7.28 14.95 34.22
N ILE A 290 7.81 16.07 33.71
CA ILE A 290 7.50 17.43 34.19
C ILE A 290 6.09 17.87 33.70
N LEU A 291 5.63 17.38 32.55
CA LEU A 291 4.33 17.67 31.92
C LEU A 291 3.21 16.64 32.22
N GLN A 292 3.42 15.67 33.13
CA GLN A 292 2.50 14.56 33.50
C GLN A 292 2.30 13.42 32.46
N SER A 293 3.16 13.26 31.46
CA SER A 293 3.17 12.11 30.52
C SER A 293 4.45 11.28 30.70
N GLN A 294 4.43 9.99 30.37
CA GLN A 294 5.67 9.17 30.32
C GLN A 294 6.27 9.33 28.90
N GLY A 295 7.58 9.24 28.64
CA GLY A 295 8.13 9.44 27.27
C GLY A 295 7.95 8.25 26.33
N SER A 296 8.13 8.41 25.01
CA SER A 296 7.75 7.42 23.98
C SER A 296 8.14 5.96 24.26
N LEU A 297 9.42 5.65 24.53
CA LEU A 297 9.84 4.26 24.81
C LEU A 297 9.34 3.73 26.18
N ASN A 298 9.11 4.63 27.15
CA ASN A 298 8.43 4.30 28.39
C ASN A 298 6.94 4.06 28.14
N GLN A 299 6.27 4.88 27.32
CA GLN A 299 4.88 4.68 26.95
C GLN A 299 4.73 3.35 26.22
N VAL A 300 5.61 3.03 25.26
CA VAL A 300 5.62 1.71 24.61
C VAL A 300 5.73 0.62 25.68
N GLN A 301 6.74 0.66 26.58
CA GLN A 301 6.87 -0.36 27.62
C GLN A 301 5.67 -0.43 28.58
N THR A 302 5.10 0.70 28.97
CA THR A 302 3.91 0.80 29.82
C THR A 302 2.68 0.24 29.11
N HIS A 303 2.47 0.57 27.84
CA HIS A 303 1.39 0.04 26.99
C HIS A 303 1.58 -1.44 26.65
N LEU A 304 2.82 -1.92 26.49
CA LEU A 304 3.13 -3.36 26.47
C LEU A 304 2.75 -4.05 27.80
N GLY A 305 2.55 -3.29 28.89
CA GLY A 305 2.11 -3.75 30.21
C GLY A 305 0.68 -3.39 30.61
N TYR A 306 -0.17 -2.88 29.69
CA TYR A 306 -1.51 -2.42 30.04
C TYR A 306 -2.47 -3.57 30.41
N GLY A 307 -2.81 -3.64 31.72
CA GLY A 307 -3.90 -4.44 32.31
C GLY A 307 -3.64 -5.95 32.37
N ALA A 308 -3.70 -6.56 33.56
CA ALA A 308 -3.36 -7.97 33.82
C ALA A 308 -4.35 -9.02 33.25
N THR A 309 -4.85 -8.80 32.04
CA THR A 309 -5.88 -9.58 31.35
C THR A 309 -5.21 -10.44 30.27
N ALA A 310 -5.53 -11.73 30.16
CA ALA A 310 -4.92 -12.66 29.19
C ALA A 310 -5.23 -12.24 27.73
N PHE A 311 -4.37 -12.63 26.77
CA PHE A 311 -4.59 -12.28 25.36
C PHE A 311 -5.94 -12.84 24.86
N ASP A 312 -6.25 -14.08 25.26
CA ASP A 312 -7.53 -14.73 24.96
C ASP A 312 -8.72 -13.97 25.56
N GLN A 313 -8.57 -13.39 26.75
CA GLN A 313 -9.63 -12.59 27.39
C GLN A 313 -9.88 -11.25 26.67
N LEU A 314 -8.84 -10.62 26.11
CA LEU A 314 -9.00 -9.42 25.27
C LEU A 314 -9.65 -9.76 23.93
N PHE A 315 -9.22 -10.87 23.32
CA PHE A 315 -9.80 -11.40 22.10
C PHE A 315 -11.31 -11.68 22.28
N ASP A 316 -11.69 -12.42 23.33
CA ASP A 316 -13.09 -12.75 23.62
C ASP A 316 -13.93 -11.50 23.88
N ALA A 317 -13.38 -10.49 24.55
CA ALA A 317 -14.07 -9.22 24.83
C ALA A 317 -14.32 -8.41 23.55
N ILE A 318 -13.33 -8.33 22.64
CA ILE A 318 -13.46 -7.65 21.35
C ILE A 318 -14.44 -8.41 20.45
N GLU A 319 -14.32 -9.74 20.36
CA GLU A 319 -15.24 -10.57 19.57
C GLU A 319 -16.68 -10.42 20.07
N THR A 320 -16.89 -10.48 21.39
CA THR A 320 -18.21 -10.31 22.02
C THR A 320 -18.79 -8.92 21.75
N GLY A 321 -17.98 -7.86 21.83
CA GLY A 321 -18.48 -6.51 21.59
C GLY A 321 -18.67 -6.16 20.11
N ILE A 322 -17.92 -6.77 19.17
CA ILE A 322 -18.26 -6.70 17.74
C ILE A 322 -19.59 -7.41 17.47
N ALA A 323 -19.81 -8.56 18.12
CA ALA A 323 -21.04 -9.34 17.97
C ALA A 323 -22.28 -8.69 18.62
N SER A 324 -22.09 -7.82 19.62
CA SER A 324 -23.19 -7.15 20.34
C SER A 324 -23.68 -5.87 19.64
N ILE A 325 -22.90 -5.29 18.73
CA ILE A 325 -23.32 -4.16 17.90
C ILE A 325 -24.32 -4.67 16.86
N GLN A 326 -25.61 -4.40 17.10
CA GLN A 326 -26.79 -4.94 16.40
C GLN A 326 -26.97 -4.51 14.92
N ILE A 327 -25.91 -4.05 14.27
CA ILE A 327 -25.89 -3.85 12.81
C ILE A 327 -25.32 -5.13 12.20
N PHE A 328 -26.17 -6.07 11.79
CA PHE A 328 -25.73 -7.24 11.02
C PHE A 328 -25.25 -6.79 9.62
N SER A 329 -24.00 -6.33 9.51
CA SER A 329 -23.33 -6.03 8.24
C SER A 329 -22.24 -7.07 7.92
N THR A 330 -21.92 -7.22 6.63
CA THR A 330 -20.76 -7.97 6.12
C THR A 330 -19.43 -7.52 6.73
N GLU A 331 -19.36 -6.29 7.26
CA GLU A 331 -18.17 -5.69 7.85
C GLU A 331 -17.83 -6.30 9.22
N ASN A 332 -18.83 -6.60 10.06
CA ASN A 332 -18.62 -7.23 11.36
C ASN A 332 -18.00 -8.63 11.22
N ASN A 333 -18.45 -9.39 10.21
CA ASN A 333 -17.89 -10.72 9.91
C ASN A 333 -16.45 -10.65 9.40
N ALA A 334 -16.12 -9.64 8.60
CA ALA A 334 -14.77 -9.44 8.10
C ALA A 334 -13.80 -9.00 9.21
N LEU A 335 -14.24 -8.13 10.12
CA LEU A 335 -13.49 -7.74 11.32
C LEU A 335 -13.22 -8.92 12.25
N ILE A 336 -14.23 -9.75 12.54
CA ILE A 336 -14.06 -10.98 13.34
C ILE A 336 -13.11 -11.97 12.65
N SER A 337 -13.19 -12.12 11.33
CA SER A 337 -12.29 -13.00 10.57
C SER A 337 -10.83 -12.53 10.62
N GLN A 338 -10.59 -11.22 10.51
CA GLN A 338 -9.26 -10.64 10.66
C GLN A 338 -8.73 -10.79 12.08
N LEU A 339 -9.57 -10.53 13.09
CA LEU A 339 -9.24 -10.75 14.50
C LEU A 339 -8.83 -12.21 14.77
N LYS A 340 -9.54 -13.19 14.18
CA LYS A 340 -9.20 -14.62 14.26
C LYS A 340 -7.89 -14.96 13.56
N THR A 341 -7.61 -14.35 12.41
CA THR A 341 -6.34 -14.54 11.67
C THR A 341 -5.16 -14.05 12.50
N VAL A 342 -5.29 -12.85 13.08
CA VAL A 342 -4.31 -12.26 14.00
C VAL A 342 -4.07 -13.17 15.22
N HIS A 343 -5.15 -13.69 15.83
CA HIS A 343 -5.07 -14.61 16.97
C HIS A 343 -4.30 -15.89 16.63
N LEU A 344 -4.56 -16.50 15.46
CA LEU A 344 -3.85 -17.69 14.98
C LEU A 344 -2.36 -17.44 14.71
N ILE A 345 -2.03 -16.30 14.09
CA ILE A 345 -0.63 -15.91 13.85
C ILE A 345 0.10 -15.81 15.19
N LEU A 346 -0.46 -15.11 16.17
CA LEU A 346 0.18 -14.91 17.48
C LEU A 346 0.31 -16.19 18.30
N GLN A 347 -0.66 -17.11 18.22
CA GLN A 347 -0.55 -18.43 18.84
C GLN A 347 0.63 -19.23 18.29
N LYS A 348 0.91 -19.15 16.98
CA LYS A 348 2.09 -19.78 16.38
C LYS A 348 3.40 -19.19 16.92
N PHE A 349 3.45 -17.88 17.15
CA PHE A 349 4.63 -17.22 17.74
C PHE A 349 4.86 -17.57 19.22
N VAL A 350 3.79 -17.73 20.00
CA VAL A 350 3.89 -18.12 21.43
C VAL A 350 4.28 -19.60 21.60
N ALA A 351 3.96 -20.44 20.62
CA ALA A 351 4.29 -21.88 20.64
C ALA A 351 5.78 -22.18 20.38
N GLU A 352 6.59 -21.19 19.99
CA GLU A 352 8.05 -21.30 19.93
C GLU A 352 8.77 -20.52 21.04
N PRO A 353 8.84 -21.02 22.28
CA PRO A 353 9.94 -20.71 23.18
C PRO A 353 10.93 -21.87 23.19
N SER A 354 12.18 -21.55 22.85
CA SER A 354 13.42 -22.16 23.34
C SER A 354 13.24 -23.40 24.22
N THR A 355 13.58 -24.57 23.69
CA THR A 355 13.96 -25.75 24.47
C THR A 355 15.20 -25.45 25.30
N SER A 356 15.02 -24.80 26.45
CA SER A 356 15.91 -24.97 27.60
C SER A 356 15.14 -25.86 28.58
N SER A 357 15.38 -27.16 28.45
CA SER A 357 14.95 -28.16 29.42
C SER A 357 15.63 -27.89 30.75
N ASP A 358 14.87 -27.36 31.70
CA ASP A 358 15.15 -27.54 33.12
C ASP A 358 14.89 -29.03 33.45
N GLU A 359 15.92 -29.86 33.31
CA GLU A 359 15.94 -31.17 33.97
C GLU A 359 17.02 -31.15 35.06
N GLU A 360 16.54 -31.12 36.30
CA GLU A 360 17.30 -31.54 37.47
C GLU A 360 17.62 -33.03 37.33
N GLU A 361 18.87 -33.39 37.03
CA GLU A 361 19.43 -34.67 37.46
C GLU A 361 20.81 -34.49 38.10
N ASN A 362 20.88 -35.01 39.32
CA ASN A 362 22.02 -35.04 40.21
C ASN A 362 22.62 -36.45 40.13
N CYS A 363 23.86 -36.61 39.65
CA CYS A 363 24.76 -37.68 40.11
C CYS A 363 26.22 -37.44 39.74
N ASP A 364 27.08 -37.91 40.64
CA ASP A 364 28.52 -37.73 40.75
C ASP A 364 29.37 -38.49 39.71
N ASP A 365 30.56 -37.93 39.50
CA ASP A 365 31.89 -38.58 39.42
C ASP A 365 32.65 -38.67 38.08
N CYS A 366 33.95 -38.38 38.24
CA CYS A 366 35.19 -38.46 37.44
C CYS A 366 35.18 -38.85 35.94
N ASP A 367 35.93 -38.11 35.09
CA ASP A 367 37.34 -38.43 34.80
C ASP A 367 38.06 -37.37 33.91
N LYS A 368 39.39 -37.42 33.91
CA LYS A 368 40.36 -36.49 33.27
C LYS A 368 40.64 -36.78 31.78
N ASN A 369 40.87 -35.73 30.97
CA ASN A 369 42.10 -35.45 30.19
C ASN A 369 41.87 -34.64 28.89
N SER A 370 42.79 -33.67 28.65
CA SER A 370 43.36 -33.09 27.40
C SER A 370 42.48 -33.03 26.12
N ASP A 371 42.44 -31.96 25.32
CA ASP A 371 43.60 -31.35 24.65
C ASP A 371 43.27 -30.01 23.93
N ASN A 372 44.31 -29.26 23.57
CA ASN A 372 44.33 -27.91 22.98
C ASN A 372 43.75 -27.78 21.55
N SER A 373 42.98 -26.70 21.27
CA SER A 373 43.06 -25.80 20.08
C SER A 373 41.95 -24.72 20.12
N PRO A 374 42.18 -23.46 19.68
CA PRO A 374 41.21 -22.37 19.80
C PRO A 374 40.20 -22.36 18.64
N PRO A 375 38.87 -22.26 18.87
CA PRO A 375 37.92 -22.00 17.79
C PRO A 375 37.63 -20.50 17.67
N THR A 376 37.79 -20.00 16.45
CA THR A 376 37.23 -18.75 15.93
C THR A 376 35.75 -18.61 16.31
N ALA A 377 35.42 -17.57 17.09
CA ALA A 377 34.05 -17.28 17.51
C ALA A 377 33.20 -16.79 16.33
N LYS A 378 32.56 -17.71 15.61
CA LYS A 378 31.29 -17.43 14.95
C LYS A 378 30.23 -17.33 16.04
N LYS A 379 29.83 -16.11 16.41
CA LYS A 379 28.60 -15.91 17.19
C LYS A 379 27.42 -16.28 16.29
N SER A 380 26.80 -17.42 16.54
CA SER A 380 25.45 -17.70 16.03
C SER A 380 24.48 -16.83 16.81
N HIS A 381 24.08 -15.68 16.25
CA HIS A 381 22.87 -15.03 16.70
C HIS A 381 21.70 -15.94 16.29
N ASN A 382 20.87 -16.35 17.27
CA ASN A 382 19.50 -16.77 16.99
C ASN A 382 18.75 -15.54 16.47
N SER A 383 18.95 -15.18 15.20
CA SER A 383 18.21 -14.11 14.55
C SER A 383 16.86 -14.67 14.15
N VAL A 384 15.80 -14.28 14.86
CA VAL A 384 14.45 -14.35 14.31
C VAL A 384 14.47 -13.59 12.98
N ASP A 385 13.98 -14.21 11.91
CA ASP A 385 13.97 -13.60 10.58
C ASP A 385 13.18 -12.28 10.66
N PRO A 386 13.81 -11.13 10.37
CA PRO A 386 13.17 -9.83 10.50
C PRO A 386 11.96 -9.63 9.55
N SER A 387 11.83 -10.47 8.50
CA SER A 387 10.66 -10.52 7.62
C SER A 387 9.46 -11.23 8.24
N ILE A 388 9.70 -12.26 9.05
CA ILE A 388 8.68 -13.02 9.78
C ILE A 388 8.00 -12.14 10.85
N ILE A 389 8.77 -11.26 11.50
CA ILE A 389 8.25 -10.27 12.45
C ILE A 389 7.28 -9.29 11.76
N TRP A 390 7.65 -8.76 10.60
CA TRP A 390 6.79 -7.81 9.88
C TRP A 390 5.53 -8.48 9.33
N GLN A 391 5.64 -9.72 8.81
CA GLN A 391 4.50 -10.54 8.40
C GLN A 391 3.49 -10.79 9.53
N ALA A 392 3.95 -10.79 10.79
CA ALA A 392 3.08 -10.92 11.94
C ALA A 392 2.38 -9.61 12.32
N LEU A 393 3.09 -8.49 12.22
CA LEU A 393 2.67 -7.18 12.72
C LEU A 393 1.79 -6.41 11.74
N GLU A 394 2.01 -6.57 10.44
CA GLU A 394 1.26 -5.88 9.40
C GLU A 394 -0.26 -6.19 9.47
N PRO A 395 -0.71 -7.46 9.59
CA PRO A 395 -2.14 -7.77 9.75
C PRO A 395 -2.77 -7.16 11.01
N LEU A 396 -1.99 -7.00 12.09
CA LEU A 396 -2.42 -6.39 13.35
C LEU A 396 -2.71 -4.90 13.17
N PHE A 397 -1.82 -4.17 12.49
CA PHE A 397 -2.00 -2.74 12.20
C PHE A 397 -3.19 -2.50 11.27
N PHE A 398 -3.37 -3.33 10.24
CA PHE A 398 -4.55 -3.27 9.37
C PHE A 398 -5.85 -3.52 10.13
N PHE A 399 -5.89 -4.54 11.00
CA PHE A 399 -7.07 -4.82 11.82
C PHE A 399 -7.40 -3.65 12.75
N HIS A 400 -6.39 -3.11 13.44
CA HIS A 400 -6.51 -1.97 14.33
C HIS A 400 -7.13 -0.74 13.62
N ASP A 401 -6.55 -0.34 12.49
CA ASP A 401 -6.99 0.83 11.75
C ASP A 401 -8.40 0.66 11.22
N ARG A 402 -8.74 -0.55 10.78
CA ARG A 402 -10.09 -0.90 10.32
C ARG A 402 -11.10 -0.84 11.45
N MET A 403 -10.79 -1.39 12.62
CA MET A 403 -11.63 -1.31 13.82
C MET A 403 -11.86 0.14 14.23
N LYS A 404 -10.81 0.98 14.26
CA LYS A 404 -10.94 2.40 14.60
C LYS A 404 -11.81 3.17 13.60
N LYS A 405 -11.64 2.92 12.28
CA LYS A 405 -12.48 3.53 11.24
C LYS A 405 -13.95 3.13 11.43
N TRP A 406 -14.22 1.84 11.67
CA TRP A 406 -15.56 1.32 11.91
C TRP A 406 -16.22 1.89 13.18
N LEU A 407 -15.49 1.92 14.31
CA LEU A 407 -16.00 2.49 15.57
C LEU A 407 -16.38 3.96 15.45
N LYS A 408 -15.61 4.72 14.67
CA LYS A 408 -15.89 6.13 14.41
C LYS A 408 -17.19 6.31 13.63
N GLU A 409 -17.50 5.41 12.68
CA GLU A 409 -18.75 5.44 11.92
C GLU A 409 -19.96 5.10 12.78
N VAL A 410 -19.85 4.04 13.60
CA VAL A 410 -20.90 3.65 14.56
C VAL A 410 -21.19 4.80 15.54
N ALA A 411 -20.14 5.49 16.02
CA ALA A 411 -20.29 6.66 16.90
C ALA A 411 -20.95 7.87 16.22
N THR A 412 -20.75 8.08 14.91
CA THR A 412 -21.38 9.20 14.18
C THR A 412 -22.84 8.98 13.80
N ASN A 413 -23.31 7.73 13.79
CA ASN A 413 -24.68 7.41 13.39
C ASN A 413 -25.69 7.40 14.55
N ASP A 414 -25.22 7.27 15.80
CA ASP A 414 -26.05 7.20 17.01
C ASP A 414 -25.66 8.29 18.03
N GLU A 415 -26.19 9.51 17.87
CA GLU A 415 -25.90 10.65 18.76
C GLU A 415 -26.48 10.53 20.19
N GLU A 416 -27.31 9.52 20.51
CA GLU A 416 -27.98 9.43 21.82
C GLU A 416 -27.61 8.22 22.71
N SER A 417 -26.69 7.31 22.32
CA SER A 417 -26.44 6.10 23.14
C SER A 417 -25.04 5.45 23.07
N SER A 418 -24.13 5.82 22.16
CA SER A 418 -22.95 4.98 21.83
C SER A 418 -21.58 5.44 22.38
N GLY A 419 -21.53 6.57 23.10
CA GLY A 419 -20.26 7.23 23.47
C GLY A 419 -19.31 6.38 24.34
N ASN A 420 -19.86 5.55 25.24
CA ASN A 420 -19.03 4.74 26.15
C ASN A 420 -18.56 3.42 25.51
N THR A 421 -19.40 2.74 24.71
CA THR A 421 -19.07 1.43 24.11
C THR A 421 -18.04 1.53 22.99
N SER A 422 -18.08 2.61 22.20
CA SER A 422 -17.13 2.84 21.09
C SER A 422 -15.72 3.17 21.59
N SER A 423 -15.62 3.95 22.67
CA SER A 423 -14.33 4.24 23.32
C SER A 423 -13.76 3.01 24.02
N GLU A 424 -14.58 2.24 24.74
CA GLU A 424 -14.17 0.97 25.35
C GLU A 424 -13.65 -0.04 24.32
N MET A 425 -14.31 -0.17 23.16
CA MET A 425 -13.87 -1.08 22.09
C MET A 425 -12.58 -0.62 21.40
N SER A 426 -12.41 0.70 21.23
CA SER A 426 -11.16 1.28 20.75
C SER A 426 -10.02 0.96 21.71
N ASP A 427 -10.25 1.09 23.01
CA ASP A 427 -9.26 0.79 24.05
C ASP A 427 -8.92 -0.70 24.13
N LEU A 428 -9.90 -1.60 23.97
CA LEU A 428 -9.65 -3.04 23.89
C LEU A 428 -8.83 -3.40 22.65
N THR A 429 -9.17 -2.82 21.49
CA THR A 429 -8.44 -3.03 20.23
C THR A 429 -6.99 -2.56 20.34
N ASN A 430 -6.77 -1.38 20.93
CA ASN A 430 -5.43 -0.88 21.25
C ASN A 430 -4.68 -1.87 22.14
N GLN A 431 -5.29 -2.34 23.24
CA GLN A 431 -4.69 -3.31 24.16
C GLN A 431 -4.29 -4.63 23.48
N LEU A 432 -5.14 -5.15 22.59
CA LEU A 432 -4.84 -6.37 21.83
C LEU A 432 -3.58 -6.20 20.99
N VAL A 433 -3.47 -5.09 20.26
CA VAL A 433 -2.33 -4.80 19.39
C VAL A 433 -1.06 -4.60 20.21
N PHE A 434 -1.11 -3.81 21.28
CA PHE A 434 0.05 -3.65 22.19
C PHE A 434 0.49 -4.97 22.82
N LYS A 435 -0.44 -5.84 23.19
CA LYS A 435 -0.11 -7.14 23.79
C LYS A 435 0.46 -8.14 22.78
N ALA A 436 -0.08 -8.17 21.57
CA ALA A 436 0.47 -8.92 20.46
C ALA A 436 1.91 -8.49 20.17
N MET A 437 2.13 -7.18 20.10
CA MET A 437 3.45 -6.59 19.85
C MET A 437 4.43 -6.93 20.95
N ARG A 438 4.00 -6.99 22.21
CA ARG A 438 4.85 -7.41 23.34
C ARG A 438 5.56 -8.73 23.07
N ILE A 439 4.82 -9.73 22.56
CA ILE A 439 5.37 -11.06 22.27
C ILE A 439 6.50 -10.97 21.25
N VAL A 440 6.40 -10.04 20.30
CA VAL A 440 7.28 -9.91 19.15
C VAL A 440 8.48 -8.98 19.40
N ILE A 441 8.30 -7.89 20.15
CA ILE A 441 9.31 -6.82 20.26
C ILE A 441 9.77 -6.52 21.69
N GLU A 442 9.22 -7.14 22.75
CA GLU A 442 9.60 -6.77 24.13
C GLU A 442 11.10 -6.98 24.40
N SER A 443 11.67 -8.10 23.93
CA SER A 443 13.12 -8.36 24.02
C SER A 443 13.92 -7.30 23.27
N SER A 444 13.50 -6.97 22.06
CA SER A 444 14.13 -5.97 21.19
C SER A 444 14.03 -4.55 21.74
N VAL A 445 12.91 -4.18 22.35
CA VAL A 445 12.74 -2.88 23.03
C VAL A 445 13.64 -2.82 24.27
N LYS A 446 13.75 -3.91 25.03
CA LYS A 446 14.70 -3.99 26.16
C LYS A 446 16.15 -3.91 25.67
N GLU A 447 16.48 -4.57 24.57
CA GLU A 447 17.80 -4.52 23.94
C GLU A 447 18.11 -3.13 23.37
N LEU A 448 17.14 -2.47 22.73
CA LEU A 448 17.27 -1.08 22.29
C LEU A 448 17.54 -0.17 23.49
N ARG A 449 16.77 -0.30 24.57
CA ARG A 449 17.01 0.48 25.79
C ARG A 449 18.36 0.16 26.43
N ALA A 450 18.79 -1.10 26.42
CA ALA A 450 20.10 -1.50 26.95
C ALA A 450 21.23 -0.93 26.09
N THR A 451 21.10 -1.00 24.77
CA THR A 451 22.03 -0.44 23.77
C THR A 451 22.13 1.07 23.95
N LEU A 452 20.99 1.78 24.01
CA LEU A 452 20.94 3.22 24.25
C LEU A 452 21.53 3.61 25.61
N ARG A 453 21.26 2.85 26.68
CA ARG A 453 21.87 3.09 28.01
C ARG A 453 23.38 2.83 28.03
N ALA A 454 23.82 1.77 27.36
CA ALA A 454 25.25 1.42 27.25
C ALA A 454 26.01 2.45 26.40
N ALA A 455 25.38 2.95 25.33
CA ALA A 455 25.88 4.06 24.53
C ALA A 455 25.99 5.32 25.40
N LYS A 456 24.94 5.73 26.12
CA LYS A 456 24.97 6.87 27.05
C LYS A 456 26.16 6.82 28.02
N ALA A 457 26.40 5.67 28.66
CA ALA A 457 27.52 5.49 29.59
C ALA A 457 28.92 5.60 28.95
N ARG A 458 29.03 5.38 27.63
CA ARG A 458 30.27 5.62 26.86
C ARG A 458 30.41 7.08 26.47
N VAL A 459 29.31 7.73 26.06
CA VAL A 459 29.34 9.14 25.65
C VAL A 459 29.52 10.08 26.83
N ASP A 460 28.98 9.82 28.02
CA ASP A 460 29.26 10.66 29.21
C ASP A 460 30.78 10.70 29.52
N LYS A 461 31.54 9.68 29.11
CA LYS A 461 33.01 9.67 29.17
C LYS A 461 33.69 10.35 27.98
N GLU A 462 33.12 10.26 26.78
CA GLU A 462 33.65 10.87 25.55
C GLU A 462 33.30 12.36 25.41
N ALA A 463 32.11 12.81 25.83
CA ALA A 463 31.69 14.22 25.86
C ALA A 463 32.62 15.05 26.77
N ALA A 464 33.05 14.49 27.90
CA ALA A 464 34.07 15.06 28.78
C ALA A 464 35.47 15.17 28.13
N SER A 465 35.68 14.56 26.96
CA SER A 465 36.95 14.54 26.22
C SER A 465 36.81 14.95 24.73
N SER A 466 35.65 15.47 24.32
CA SER A 466 35.33 15.77 22.91
C SER A 466 35.82 17.16 22.47
N GLY A 467 36.11 17.32 21.18
CA GLY A 467 36.63 18.57 20.60
C GLY A 467 35.64 19.75 20.59
N SER A 468 34.36 19.52 20.90
CA SER A 468 33.34 20.59 21.03
C SER A 468 33.58 21.46 22.26
N ALA A 469 34.20 20.93 23.32
CA ALA A 469 34.61 21.71 24.49
C ALA A 469 35.52 22.90 24.13
N ALA A 470 36.25 22.80 23.01
CA ALA A 470 37.14 23.85 22.52
C ALA A 470 36.41 25.16 22.21
N VAL A 471 35.09 25.18 21.95
CA VAL A 471 34.35 26.45 21.76
C VAL A 471 34.28 27.28 23.04
N TYR A 472 34.42 26.65 24.21
CA TYR A 472 34.39 27.31 25.52
C TYR A 472 35.77 27.80 25.98
N ASP A 473 36.84 27.38 25.31
CA ASP A 473 38.19 27.81 25.68
C ASP A 473 38.39 29.30 25.37
N GLU A 474 39.18 29.97 26.21
CA GLU A 474 39.48 31.38 26.06
C GLU A 474 40.36 31.61 24.81
N GLY A 475 39.96 32.54 23.93
CA GLY A 475 40.69 32.83 22.69
C GLY A 475 40.59 31.76 21.60
N SER A 476 39.71 30.77 21.77
CA SER A 476 39.50 29.70 20.78
C SER A 476 38.96 30.22 19.45
N SER A 477 39.37 29.57 18.35
CA SER A 477 38.79 29.76 17.01
C SER A 477 37.83 28.64 16.61
N ALA A 478 37.47 27.75 17.54
CA ALA A 478 36.59 26.61 17.28
C ALA A 478 35.18 27.07 16.88
N SER A 479 34.55 26.30 16.00
CA SER A 479 33.26 26.61 15.35
C SER A 479 32.30 25.42 15.30
N ASP A 480 32.62 24.35 16.03
CA ASP A 480 31.88 23.09 16.00
C ASP A 480 31.34 22.82 17.41
N PRO A 481 30.28 23.54 17.84
CA PRO A 481 29.66 23.33 19.14
C PRO A 481 28.97 21.97 19.22
N SER A 482 28.66 21.52 20.42
CA SER A 482 27.82 20.33 20.63
C SER A 482 26.36 20.63 20.25
N HIS A 483 25.65 19.67 19.64
CA HIS A 483 24.21 19.76 19.39
C HIS A 483 23.44 19.96 20.70
N SER A 484 23.67 19.10 21.69
CA SER A 484 23.13 19.21 23.05
C SER A 484 23.44 20.54 23.78
N ASP A 485 24.49 21.25 23.35
CA ASP A 485 24.85 22.65 23.69
C ASP A 485 23.80 23.68 23.26
N LEU A 486 23.56 23.61 21.95
CA LEU A 486 23.07 24.71 21.13
C LEU A 486 21.56 24.62 20.90
N SER A 487 20.99 23.42 20.95
CA SER A 487 19.61 23.15 20.55
C SER A 487 18.60 23.92 21.43
N LYS A 488 17.69 24.69 20.79
CA LYS A 488 16.62 25.49 21.46
C LYS A 488 15.29 24.78 21.53
N ASP A 489 15.32 23.57 21.08
CA ASP A 489 14.21 22.70 20.87
C ASP A 489 13.70 22.23 22.28
N HIS A 490 14.53 22.22 23.32
CA HIS A 490 14.08 21.99 24.71
C HIS A 490 13.09 23.02 25.24
N PHE A 491 12.00 22.55 25.85
CA PHE A 491 11.19 23.41 26.71
C PHE A 491 11.95 23.89 27.96
N CYS A 492 13.09 23.29 28.30
CA CYS A 492 13.99 23.84 29.30
C CYS A 492 14.80 25.02 28.75
N ASN A 493 15.13 25.04 27.45
CA ASN A 493 15.94 26.12 26.89
C ASN A 493 15.12 27.41 26.83
N VAL A 494 15.66 28.48 27.43
CA VAL A 494 15.01 29.79 27.48
C VAL A 494 14.77 30.43 26.11
N LEU A 495 15.44 29.94 25.07
CA LEU A 495 15.27 30.38 23.67
C LEU A 495 14.30 29.50 22.85
N ASN A 496 13.61 28.54 23.47
CA ASN A 496 12.59 27.74 22.77
C ASN A 496 11.48 28.58 22.16
N ARG A 497 10.98 29.55 22.91
CA ARG A 497 9.90 30.41 22.44
C ARG A 497 10.26 31.20 21.18
N PRO A 498 11.36 31.98 21.11
CA PRO A 498 11.72 32.66 19.88
C PRO A 498 12.04 31.69 18.73
N ALA A 499 12.62 30.52 18.99
CA ALA A 499 12.85 29.50 17.96
C ALA A 499 11.54 29.01 17.35
N GLY A 500 10.57 28.61 18.18
CA GLY A 500 9.26 28.18 17.74
C GLY A 500 8.47 29.27 17.02
N LEU A 501 8.58 30.53 17.46
CA LEU A 501 7.98 31.66 16.74
C LEU A 501 8.57 31.84 15.35
N VAL A 502 9.91 31.77 15.20
CA VAL A 502 10.57 31.82 13.88
C VAL A 502 10.14 30.63 13.02
N ALA A 503 10.07 29.43 13.59
CA ALA A 503 9.57 28.24 12.89
C ALA A 503 8.13 28.41 12.40
N THR A 504 7.25 29.04 13.20
CA THR A 504 5.88 29.34 12.73
C THR A 504 5.85 30.31 11.54
N VAL A 505 6.84 31.19 11.40
CA VAL A 505 6.98 32.08 10.24
C VAL A 505 7.43 31.28 9.01
N THR A 506 8.48 30.46 9.15
CA THR A 506 9.05 29.67 8.04
C THR A 506 8.06 28.65 7.51
N THR A 507 7.36 27.93 8.40
CA THR A 507 6.31 26.96 8.03
C THR A 507 5.16 27.61 7.29
N ASN A 508 4.73 28.78 7.76
CA ASN A 508 3.65 29.53 7.15
C ASN A 508 4.03 30.04 5.75
N TRP A 509 5.18 30.71 5.63
CA TRP A 509 5.70 31.22 4.36
C TRP A 509 5.86 30.11 3.32
N THR A 510 6.57 29.05 3.70
CA THR A 510 6.84 27.89 2.83
C THR A 510 5.54 27.27 2.34
N THR A 511 4.57 27.05 3.23
CA THR A 511 3.30 26.43 2.84
C THR A 511 2.50 27.32 1.88
N GLN A 512 2.47 28.64 2.10
CA GLN A 512 1.78 29.55 1.18
C GLN A 512 2.42 29.52 -0.22
N LYS A 513 3.75 29.55 -0.32
CA LYS A 513 4.49 29.46 -1.58
C LYS A 513 4.26 28.14 -2.31
N ILE A 514 4.22 27.03 -1.56
CA ILE A 514 3.94 25.71 -2.11
C ILE A 514 2.48 25.60 -2.61
N VAL A 515 1.50 26.08 -1.84
CA VAL A 515 0.10 26.07 -2.27
C VAL A 515 -0.11 26.95 -3.51
N GLU A 516 0.57 28.08 -3.60
CA GLU A 516 0.59 28.91 -4.81
C GLU A 516 1.13 28.15 -6.02
N CYS A 517 2.24 27.44 -5.84
CA CYS A 517 2.87 26.64 -6.90
C CYS A 517 2.06 25.39 -7.30
N TRP A 518 1.29 24.82 -6.37
CA TRP A 518 0.32 23.77 -6.66
C TRP A 518 -0.86 24.29 -7.49
N ASP A 519 -1.38 25.47 -7.15
CA ASP A 519 -2.55 26.05 -7.80
C ASP A 519 -2.23 26.73 -9.15
N ASN A 520 -0.97 27.11 -9.37
CA ASN A 520 -0.51 27.73 -10.61
C ASN A 520 0.67 26.96 -11.23
N THR A 521 0.38 26.13 -12.23
CA THR A 521 1.37 25.32 -12.95
C THR A 521 2.33 26.13 -13.81
N GLU A 522 2.02 27.39 -14.11
CA GLU A 522 2.90 28.29 -14.88
C GLU A 522 4.04 28.88 -14.04
N LEU A 523 3.99 28.78 -12.71
CA LEU A 523 5.08 29.20 -11.85
C LEU A 523 6.26 28.25 -11.97
N ASP A 524 7.46 28.83 -12.08
CA ASP A 524 8.70 28.09 -12.04
C ASP A 524 8.92 27.52 -10.63
N ALA A 525 8.93 26.20 -10.52
CA ALA A 525 9.07 25.50 -9.25
C ALA A 525 10.44 25.79 -8.62
N ASP A 526 11.50 25.84 -9.42
CA ASP A 526 12.85 26.10 -8.94
C ASP A 526 12.97 27.52 -8.38
N GLY A 527 12.43 28.53 -9.08
CA GLY A 527 12.38 29.90 -8.59
C GLY A 527 11.59 30.07 -7.28
N VAL A 528 10.49 29.35 -7.11
CA VAL A 528 9.72 29.35 -5.84
C VAL A 528 10.53 28.71 -4.71
N ILE A 529 11.22 27.59 -4.99
CA ILE A 529 12.08 26.94 -4.01
C ILE A 529 13.27 27.85 -3.64
N ASP A 530 13.86 28.56 -4.60
CA ASP A 530 14.92 29.54 -4.35
C ASP A 530 14.45 30.65 -3.40
N GLU A 531 13.19 31.10 -3.54
CA GLU A 531 12.60 32.09 -2.62
C GLU A 531 12.41 31.52 -1.21
N ILE A 532 11.99 30.25 -1.08
CA ILE A 532 11.86 29.57 0.21
C ILE A 532 13.23 29.39 0.88
N LEU A 533 14.25 28.97 0.13
CA LEU A 533 15.59 28.70 0.66
C LEU A 533 16.31 29.95 1.19
N GLN A 534 15.83 31.16 0.90
CA GLN A 534 16.30 32.40 1.54
C GLN A 534 16.12 32.40 3.06
N ILE A 535 15.30 31.50 3.62
CA ILE A 535 15.21 31.21 5.06
C ILE A 535 16.59 30.90 5.65
N MET A 536 17.43 30.14 4.94
CA MET A 536 18.75 29.76 5.42
C MET A 536 19.75 30.89 5.18
N HIS A 537 19.92 31.75 6.19
CA HIS A 537 20.77 32.93 6.07
C HIS A 537 21.38 33.36 7.40
N HIS A 538 22.51 34.05 7.32
CA HIS A 538 23.10 34.73 8.46
C HIS A 538 22.55 36.18 8.57
N PRO A 539 22.04 36.62 9.74
CA PRO A 539 21.31 37.90 9.86
C PRO A 539 22.16 39.16 9.54
N ALA A 540 23.47 39.10 9.81
CA ALA A 540 24.43 40.16 9.45
C ALA A 540 24.94 40.14 7.99
N PHE A 541 24.82 39.02 7.26
CA PHE A 541 25.33 38.87 5.88
C PHE A 541 24.30 39.31 4.83
N VAL A 542 23.11 39.74 5.26
CA VAL A 542 22.07 40.24 4.36
C VAL A 542 21.78 41.71 4.67
N LYS A 543 22.14 42.58 3.72
CA LYS A 543 21.90 44.02 3.82
C LYS A 543 20.45 44.38 3.53
N ASP A 544 19.97 43.98 2.37
CA ASP A 544 18.60 44.19 1.90
C ASP A 544 17.87 42.85 2.07
N LYS A 545 17.24 42.67 3.25
CA LYS A 545 16.54 41.43 3.61
C LYS A 545 15.36 41.19 2.68
N SER A 546 15.17 39.95 2.24
CA SER A 546 13.92 39.55 1.61
C SER A 546 12.77 39.54 2.61
N GLU A 547 11.53 39.41 2.14
CA GLU A 547 10.36 39.45 3.02
C GLU A 547 10.44 38.40 4.13
N ILE A 548 10.78 37.15 3.79
CA ILE A 548 10.90 36.08 4.78
C ILE A 548 12.04 36.32 5.78
N GLN A 549 13.19 36.81 5.30
CA GLN A 549 14.34 37.13 6.17
C GLN A 549 14.01 38.27 7.15
N GLU A 550 13.29 39.29 6.66
CA GLU A 550 12.80 40.39 7.49
C GLU A 550 11.78 39.87 8.52
N TYR A 551 10.84 39.01 8.13
CA TYR A 551 9.86 38.45 9.05
C TYR A 551 10.51 37.60 10.15
N MET A 552 11.51 36.78 9.82
CA MET A 552 12.27 36.01 10.81
C MET A 552 13.02 36.95 11.77
N TYR A 553 13.74 37.95 11.23
CA TYR A 553 14.51 38.92 12.03
C TYR A 553 13.61 39.77 12.96
N MET A 554 12.51 40.29 12.43
CA MET A 554 11.53 41.07 13.19
C MET A 554 10.82 40.24 14.26
N THR A 555 10.64 38.93 14.05
CA THR A 555 10.03 38.04 15.04
C THR A 555 10.89 37.93 16.29
N VAL A 556 12.21 37.78 16.13
CA VAL A 556 13.16 37.78 17.27
C VAL A 556 13.24 39.16 17.92
N ASP A 557 13.30 40.23 17.12
CA ASP A 557 13.34 41.62 17.62
C ASP A 557 12.12 41.95 18.49
N LYS A 558 10.92 41.63 17.99
CA LYS A 558 9.66 41.86 18.69
C LYS A 558 9.60 41.05 19.97
N TRP A 559 9.91 39.76 19.92
CA TRP A 559 9.95 38.92 21.13
C TRP A 559 10.87 39.53 22.18
N TRP A 560 12.10 39.92 21.81
CA TRP A 560 13.08 40.48 22.75
C TRP A 560 12.63 41.81 23.36
N LYS A 561 11.97 42.67 22.57
CA LYS A 561 11.47 43.98 23.01
C LYS A 561 10.20 43.89 23.87
N ASP A 562 9.35 42.90 23.64
CA ASP A 562 8.11 42.70 24.38
C ASP A 562 8.36 42.11 25.78
N LEU A 563 9.56 41.58 26.05
CA LEU A 563 9.92 41.06 27.38
C LEU A 563 10.00 42.18 28.45
N PRO A 564 9.48 41.95 29.67
CA PRO A 564 9.74 42.82 30.81
C PRO A 564 11.25 43.00 31.04
N THR A 565 11.66 44.21 31.44
CA THR A 565 13.08 44.54 31.66
C THR A 565 13.80 43.57 32.61
N ALA A 566 13.11 43.06 33.63
CA ALA A 566 13.66 42.10 34.58
C ALA A 566 13.95 40.74 33.90
N GLU A 567 12.99 40.22 33.13
CA GLU A 567 13.12 38.95 32.38
C GLU A 567 14.22 39.06 31.33
N ARG A 568 14.26 40.17 30.57
CA ARG A 568 15.34 40.42 29.60
C ARG A 568 16.72 40.48 30.24
N SER A 569 16.83 41.01 31.46
CA SER A 569 18.10 41.07 32.19
C SER A 569 18.55 39.68 32.66
N LEU A 570 17.60 38.86 33.11
CA LEU A 570 17.84 37.48 33.51
C LEU A 570 18.25 36.60 32.32
N LEU A 571 17.60 36.76 31.16
CA LEU A 571 18.00 36.05 29.94
C LEU A 571 19.43 36.43 29.51
N ARG A 572 19.80 37.70 29.62
CA ARG A 572 21.17 38.14 29.30
C ARG A 572 22.21 37.45 30.19
N GLU A 573 21.90 37.24 31.47
CA GLU A 573 22.77 36.51 32.41
C GLU A 573 22.89 35.03 32.02
N LYS A 574 21.75 34.37 31.79
CA LYS A 574 21.69 32.93 31.44
C LYS A 574 22.32 32.58 30.09
N LEU A 575 22.36 33.52 29.14
CA LEU A 575 22.87 33.30 27.78
C LEU A 575 24.35 33.67 27.62
N THR A 576 25.06 33.96 28.71
CA THR A 576 26.52 34.17 28.66
C THR A 576 27.27 32.86 28.41
N LYS A 577 28.52 32.96 27.93
CA LYS A 577 29.39 31.80 27.67
C LYS A 577 29.55 30.91 28.90
N ASP A 578 29.73 31.52 30.08
CA ASP A 578 29.93 30.79 31.33
C ASP A 578 28.65 30.15 31.85
N SER A 579 27.51 30.82 31.72
CA SER A 579 26.20 30.28 32.09
C SER A 579 25.80 29.12 31.18
N VAL A 580 26.01 29.25 29.86
CA VAL A 580 25.75 28.17 28.90
C VAL A 580 26.64 26.96 29.18
N ARG A 581 27.93 27.17 29.48
CA ARG A 581 28.85 26.10 29.87
C ARG A 581 28.40 25.36 31.14
N GLN A 582 27.71 26.05 32.04
CA GLN A 582 27.14 25.51 33.28
C GLN A 582 25.70 25.01 33.11
N ARG A 583 25.15 25.07 31.89
CA ARG A 583 23.77 24.72 31.53
C ARG A 583 22.70 25.55 32.25
N GLU A 584 23.01 26.78 32.64
CA GLU A 584 22.06 27.67 33.33
C GLU A 584 20.97 28.25 32.40
N HIS A 585 21.16 28.14 31.07
CA HIS A 585 20.19 28.49 30.04
C HIS A 585 19.03 27.49 29.92
N GLU A 586 19.09 26.36 30.64
CA GLU A 586 18.03 25.37 30.74
C GLU A 586 17.16 25.62 31.98
N ASP A 587 16.29 26.62 31.88
CA ASP A 587 15.41 27.04 32.97
C ASP A 587 13.94 27.15 32.51
N HIS A 588 13.23 26.02 32.58
CA HIS A 588 11.82 25.91 32.18
C HIS A 588 10.87 26.84 32.97
N HIS A 589 11.25 27.31 34.18
CA HIS A 589 10.41 28.19 34.98
C HIS A 589 10.24 29.58 34.34
N LEU A 590 11.17 29.98 33.47
CA LEU A 590 11.12 31.26 32.76
C LEU A 590 10.20 31.24 31.54
N LEU A 591 9.75 30.07 31.10
CA LEU A 591 8.83 29.95 29.98
C LEU A 591 7.35 30.04 30.38
N VAL A 592 7.03 30.00 31.68
CA VAL A 592 5.66 30.10 32.20
C VAL A 592 5.29 31.56 32.47
N GLN A 593 4.51 32.19 31.58
CA GLN A 593 4.03 33.57 31.79
C GLN A 593 2.60 33.63 32.37
N PRO A 594 2.31 34.56 33.30
CA PRO A 594 0.98 34.74 33.89
C PRO A 594 -0.04 35.47 32.99
N ASN A 595 0.37 36.00 31.84
CA ASN A 595 -0.42 36.97 31.05
C ASN A 595 -0.77 36.46 29.64
N GLY A 596 -1.78 35.58 29.53
CA GLY A 596 -2.54 35.33 28.30
C GLY A 596 -1.81 34.64 27.13
N ARG A 597 -2.52 33.73 26.44
CA ARG A 597 -2.01 32.98 25.28
C ARG A 597 -1.77 33.90 24.06
N GLN A 598 -0.56 33.92 23.50
CA GLN A 598 -0.21 34.78 22.34
C GLN A 598 -0.29 34.08 20.97
N GLY A 599 -0.33 32.74 20.92
CA GLY A 599 -0.45 31.99 19.65
C GLY A 599 0.78 32.11 18.74
N PRO A 600 0.69 31.72 17.44
CA PRO A 600 1.81 31.74 16.50
C PRO A 600 2.23 33.17 16.10
N ALA A 601 3.40 33.30 15.47
CA ALA A 601 3.94 34.59 15.07
C ALA A 601 2.99 35.37 14.15
N HIS A 602 2.96 36.69 14.34
CA HIS A 602 2.15 37.61 13.54
C HIS A 602 3.03 38.50 12.67
N PHE A 603 2.82 38.41 11.37
CA PHE A 603 3.52 39.16 10.32
C PHE A 603 2.55 39.43 9.15
N PRO A 604 2.85 40.35 8.22
CA PRO A 604 2.00 40.58 7.05
C PRO A 604 1.73 39.29 6.28
N GLY A 605 0.46 38.94 6.07
CA GLY A 605 0.08 37.69 5.40
C GLY A 605 0.08 36.44 6.28
N SER A 606 0.34 36.55 7.60
CA SER A 606 0.37 35.37 8.49
C SER A 606 -0.99 34.68 8.71
N LYS A 607 -2.08 35.34 8.30
CA LYS A 607 -3.44 34.79 8.25
C LYS A 607 -4.08 35.12 6.92
N ALA A 608 -4.78 34.15 6.34
CA ALA A 608 -5.56 34.33 5.12
C ALA A 608 -7.06 34.13 5.41
N ALA A 609 -7.92 34.67 4.54
CA ALA A 609 -9.34 34.38 4.59
C ALA A 609 -9.54 32.91 4.16
N VAL A 610 -9.99 32.08 5.10
CA VAL A 610 -10.16 30.64 4.89
C VAL A 610 -11.64 30.28 4.98
N VAL A 611 -12.16 29.66 3.93
CA VAL A 611 -13.47 29.00 3.94
C VAL A 611 -13.29 27.64 4.60
N LYS A 612 -14.09 27.38 5.65
CA LYS A 612 -14.11 26.07 6.29
C LYS A 612 -14.48 25.04 5.22
N ALA A 613 -13.60 24.07 4.97
CA ALA A 613 -13.89 22.97 4.07
C ALA A 613 -15.26 22.39 4.44
N LEU A 614 -16.18 22.35 3.47
CA LEU A 614 -17.44 21.64 3.66
C LEU A 614 -17.07 20.24 4.15
N PRO A 615 -17.69 19.73 5.23
CA PRO A 615 -17.52 18.32 5.55
C PRO A 615 -17.90 17.59 4.28
N ARG A 616 -16.91 16.94 3.64
CA ARG A 616 -17.24 15.93 2.64
C ARG A 616 -18.20 15.03 3.39
N ARG A 617 -19.45 14.91 2.90
CA ARG A 617 -20.23 13.69 3.19
C ARG A 617 -19.23 12.58 3.03
N SER A 618 -19.03 11.77 4.06
CA SER A 618 -18.16 10.60 4.02
C SER A 618 -18.30 10.03 2.61
N PHE A 619 -17.26 10.24 1.79
CA PHE A 619 -17.21 9.63 0.48
C PHE A 619 -17.44 8.15 0.77
N PRO A 620 -18.41 7.47 0.12
CA PRO A 620 -18.86 6.17 0.59
C PRO A 620 -17.64 5.32 0.86
N LEU A 621 -17.47 4.89 2.12
CA LEU A 621 -16.30 4.13 2.57
C LEU A 621 -16.10 2.89 1.69
N GLU A 622 -17.13 2.45 0.97
CA GLU A 622 -17.11 1.54 -0.18
C GLU A 622 -15.93 1.71 -1.15
N TRP A 623 -15.50 2.94 -1.48
CA TRP A 623 -14.39 3.15 -2.42
C TRP A 623 -13.01 2.89 -1.77
N ALA A 624 -12.77 3.40 -0.57
CA ALA A 624 -11.53 3.13 0.19
C ALA A 624 -11.47 1.67 0.69
N LEU A 625 -12.61 1.07 1.03
CA LEU A 625 -12.75 -0.36 1.32
C LEU A 625 -12.49 -1.21 0.07
N LYS A 626 -12.85 -0.75 -1.14
CA LYS A 626 -12.55 -1.46 -2.40
C LYS A 626 -11.07 -1.38 -2.79
N GLU A 627 -10.39 -0.27 -2.49
CA GLU A 627 -8.93 -0.13 -2.65
C GLU A 627 -8.17 -0.98 -1.61
N ILE A 628 -8.61 -0.97 -0.34
CA ILE A 628 -8.00 -1.79 0.73
C ILE A 628 -8.29 -3.29 0.56
N VAL A 629 -9.46 -3.67 0.03
CA VAL A 629 -9.72 -5.07 -0.40
C VAL A 629 -8.86 -5.45 -1.60
N ALA A 630 -8.35 -4.52 -2.40
CA ALA A 630 -7.39 -4.84 -3.45
C ALA A 630 -5.97 -5.04 -2.88
N ASP A 631 -5.57 -4.29 -1.85
CA ASP A 631 -4.26 -4.39 -1.22
C ASP A 631 -4.15 -5.50 -0.14
N CYS A 632 -5.26 -5.90 0.51
CA CYS A 632 -5.27 -6.88 1.60
C CYS A 632 -5.38 -8.37 1.20
N LEU A 633 -5.39 -8.74 -0.09
CA LEU A 633 -5.59 -10.14 -0.51
C LEU A 633 -4.26 -10.86 -0.78
N TRP A 634 -3.33 -10.84 0.17
CA TRP A 634 -2.31 -11.89 0.25
C TRP A 634 -2.89 -13.04 1.08
N PHE A 635 -3.81 -13.80 0.48
CA PHE A 635 -4.16 -15.09 1.05
C PHE A 635 -2.97 -16.03 0.85
N ASP A 636 -2.35 -16.47 1.94
CA ASP A 636 -1.24 -17.44 1.92
C ASP A 636 -1.78 -18.85 1.66
N TYR A 637 -2.37 -19.04 0.47
CA TYR A 637 -2.74 -20.35 -0.02
C TYR A 637 -1.52 -21.05 -0.56
N GLU A 638 -1.25 -22.26 -0.05
CA GLU A 638 -0.19 -23.10 -0.61
C GLU A 638 -0.38 -23.25 -2.12
N VAL A 639 0.68 -22.99 -2.88
CA VAL A 639 0.67 -23.09 -4.34
C VAL A 639 0.70 -24.58 -4.71
N PRO A 640 -0.36 -25.12 -5.35
CA PRO A 640 -0.36 -26.51 -5.77
C PRO A 640 0.84 -26.87 -6.65
N LYS A 641 1.36 -28.09 -6.48
CA LYS A 641 2.45 -28.60 -7.31
C LYS A 641 2.09 -28.54 -8.80
N GLY A 642 2.99 -27.98 -9.61
CA GLY A 642 2.78 -27.79 -11.05
C GLY A 642 2.21 -26.42 -11.43
N LEU A 643 1.94 -25.57 -10.43
CA LEU A 643 1.61 -24.15 -10.62
C LEU A 643 2.74 -23.24 -10.14
N TYR A 644 2.71 -21.99 -10.59
CA TYR A 644 3.55 -20.92 -10.07
C TYR A 644 2.74 -19.63 -9.93
N ALA A 645 3.13 -18.78 -8.98
CA ALA A 645 2.52 -17.47 -8.80
C ALA A 645 2.89 -16.53 -9.95
N ILE A 646 1.89 -15.89 -10.55
CA ILE A 646 2.08 -14.87 -11.58
C ILE A 646 2.75 -13.65 -10.91
N PRO A 647 3.88 -13.17 -11.43
CA PRO A 647 4.54 -11.98 -10.90
C PRO A 647 3.59 -10.77 -10.82
N SER A 648 3.60 -10.05 -9.70
CA SER A 648 2.68 -8.92 -9.43
C SER A 648 2.78 -7.81 -10.47
N ASN A 649 3.96 -7.59 -11.06
CA ASN A 649 4.16 -6.62 -12.14
C ASN A 649 3.42 -6.99 -13.44
N LEU A 650 3.07 -8.26 -13.64
CA LEU A 650 2.28 -8.74 -14.79
C LEU A 650 0.77 -8.73 -14.53
N LEU A 651 0.34 -8.51 -13.29
CA LEU A 651 -1.07 -8.45 -12.90
C LEU A 651 -1.59 -7.01 -12.80
N ASP A 652 -2.83 -6.79 -13.22
CA ASP A 652 -3.56 -5.54 -12.95
C ASP A 652 -4.14 -5.58 -11.54
N LEU A 653 -3.45 -4.92 -10.61
CA LEU A 653 -3.76 -4.93 -9.17
C LEU A 653 -4.63 -3.74 -8.73
N ARG A 654 -5.06 -2.90 -9.68
CA ARG A 654 -6.03 -1.82 -9.45
C ARG A 654 -7.31 -2.32 -8.78
N SER A 655 -8.06 -1.42 -8.16
CA SER A 655 -9.28 -1.80 -7.45
C SER A 655 -10.37 -2.29 -8.42
N ASP A 656 -11.28 -3.14 -7.93
CA ASP A 656 -12.38 -3.66 -8.76
C ASP A 656 -13.21 -2.53 -9.39
N ALA A 657 -13.35 -1.39 -8.72
CA ALA A 657 -14.06 -0.22 -9.25
C ALA A 657 -13.33 0.43 -10.43
N GLU A 658 -11.99 0.52 -10.39
CA GLU A 658 -11.20 1.02 -11.52
C GLU A 658 -11.26 0.06 -12.71
N LEU A 659 -11.16 -1.25 -12.45
CA LEU A 659 -11.31 -2.26 -13.50
C LEU A 659 -12.70 -2.20 -14.14
N ASP A 660 -13.75 -2.04 -13.33
CA ASP A 660 -15.13 -1.90 -13.81
C ASP A 660 -15.30 -0.66 -14.69
N GLN A 661 -14.67 0.46 -14.34
CA GLN A 661 -14.70 1.66 -15.18
C GLN A 661 -14.06 1.43 -16.55
N ASP A 662 -12.94 0.70 -16.61
CA ASP A 662 -12.31 0.34 -17.88
C ASP A 662 -13.21 -0.61 -18.69
N LEU A 663 -13.87 -1.56 -18.01
CA LEU A 663 -14.80 -2.51 -18.64
C LEU A 663 -16.10 -1.87 -19.15
N LEU A 664 -16.41 -0.63 -18.75
CA LEU A 664 -17.56 0.16 -19.23
C LEU A 664 -17.20 1.14 -20.35
N ARG A 665 -15.91 1.32 -20.65
CA ARG A 665 -15.43 2.27 -21.66
C ARG A 665 -15.20 1.61 -23.01
N TYR A 666 -15.50 2.34 -24.08
CA TYR A 666 -15.02 1.95 -25.40
C TYR A 666 -13.52 2.24 -25.51
N LEU A 667 -12.73 1.20 -25.79
CA LEU A 667 -11.31 1.32 -26.11
C LEU A 667 -11.10 1.04 -27.61
N PRO A 668 -10.31 1.85 -28.34
CA PRO A 668 -9.97 1.56 -29.74
C PRO A 668 -9.38 0.16 -29.92
N ILE A 669 -9.63 -0.45 -31.09
CA ILE A 669 -9.11 -1.78 -31.43
C ILE A 669 -7.91 -1.62 -32.35
N THR A 670 -6.71 -1.93 -31.83
CA THR A 670 -5.43 -1.71 -32.51
C THR A 670 -4.81 -2.98 -33.09
N ASP A 671 -5.12 -4.14 -32.50
CA ASP A 671 -4.49 -5.43 -32.79
C ASP A 671 -5.46 -6.58 -32.46
N ASP A 672 -5.00 -7.82 -32.59
CA ASP A 672 -5.81 -9.03 -32.42
C ASP A 672 -6.01 -9.44 -30.96
N LYS A 673 -5.30 -8.84 -29.98
CA LYS A 673 -5.41 -9.22 -28.57
C LYS A 673 -6.66 -8.62 -27.92
N ASN A 674 -7.83 -9.09 -28.35
CA ASN A 674 -9.11 -8.74 -27.75
C ASN A 674 -9.73 -9.98 -27.08
N ILE A 675 -10.31 -9.81 -25.89
CA ILE A 675 -11.10 -10.84 -25.21
C ILE A 675 -12.54 -10.36 -25.18
N TRP A 676 -13.39 -11.05 -25.91
CA TRP A 676 -14.79 -10.73 -26.12
C TRP A 676 -15.69 -11.55 -25.20
N PHE A 677 -16.49 -10.85 -24.41
CA PHE A 677 -17.63 -11.36 -23.67
C PHE A 677 -18.91 -10.71 -24.19
N TYR A 678 -20.04 -11.40 -24.07
CA TYR A 678 -21.35 -10.83 -24.36
C TYR A 678 -22.25 -10.88 -23.13
N TRP A 679 -22.90 -9.75 -22.85
CA TRP A 679 -23.99 -9.68 -21.88
C TRP A 679 -25.07 -8.74 -22.38
N HIS A 680 -26.25 -9.28 -22.71
CA HIS A 680 -27.29 -8.57 -23.46
C HIS A 680 -27.62 -7.16 -22.94
N ASN A 681 -27.68 -6.97 -21.63
CA ASN A 681 -27.98 -5.70 -20.97
C ASN A 681 -26.77 -5.04 -20.27
N GLY A 682 -25.54 -5.36 -20.68
CA GLY A 682 -24.33 -4.68 -20.20
C GLY A 682 -23.70 -5.25 -18.93
N TYR A 683 -22.41 -4.94 -18.73
CA TYR A 683 -21.57 -5.47 -17.65
C TYR A 683 -22.12 -5.20 -16.24
N GLU A 684 -22.69 -4.02 -16.03
CA GLU A 684 -23.28 -3.61 -14.75
C GLU A 684 -24.45 -4.50 -14.29
N ASN A 685 -25.15 -5.12 -15.25
CA ASN A 685 -26.29 -5.99 -15.01
C ASN A 685 -25.91 -7.48 -14.94
N MET A 686 -24.61 -7.79 -14.93
CA MET A 686 -24.11 -9.15 -14.70
C MET A 686 -24.29 -9.55 -13.24
N TYR A 687 -24.54 -10.84 -13.00
CA TYR A 687 -24.52 -11.35 -11.62
C TYR A 687 -23.07 -11.35 -11.06
N PRO A 688 -22.88 -11.20 -9.74
CA PRO A 688 -21.55 -11.00 -9.14
C PRO A 688 -20.50 -12.06 -9.52
N THR A 689 -20.89 -13.34 -9.54
CA THR A 689 -20.03 -14.47 -9.96
C THR A 689 -19.48 -14.30 -11.38
N ALA A 690 -20.24 -13.72 -12.32
CA ALA A 690 -19.78 -13.49 -13.68
C ALA A 690 -18.94 -12.21 -13.79
N GLN A 691 -19.25 -11.15 -13.04
CA GLN A 691 -18.39 -9.96 -12.96
C GLN A 691 -16.99 -10.34 -12.47
N ARG A 692 -16.90 -11.15 -11.40
CA ARG A 692 -15.61 -11.66 -10.89
C ARG A 692 -14.85 -12.51 -11.91
N THR A 693 -15.55 -13.27 -12.76
CA THR A 693 -14.90 -13.98 -13.88
C THR A 693 -14.28 -13.02 -14.88
N VAL A 694 -15.03 -12.00 -15.35
CA VAL A 694 -14.50 -11.00 -16.29
C VAL A 694 -13.33 -10.21 -15.68
N ARG A 695 -13.44 -9.83 -14.41
CA ARG A 695 -12.34 -9.19 -13.66
C ARG A 695 -11.09 -10.07 -13.61
N ALA A 696 -11.22 -11.39 -13.42
CA ALA A 696 -10.07 -12.29 -13.45
C ALA A 696 -9.32 -12.25 -14.80
N TYR A 697 -10.04 -12.16 -15.94
CA TYR A 697 -9.39 -11.94 -17.24
C TYR A 697 -8.70 -10.58 -17.33
N GLN A 698 -9.36 -9.51 -16.85
CA GLN A 698 -8.78 -8.16 -16.84
C GLN A 698 -7.48 -8.17 -16.02
N ARG A 699 -7.51 -8.71 -14.80
CA ARG A 699 -6.36 -8.81 -13.90
C ARG A 699 -5.19 -9.55 -14.51
N ARG A 700 -5.45 -10.66 -15.21
CA ARG A 700 -4.39 -11.51 -15.76
C ARG A 700 -3.80 -11.01 -17.07
N PHE A 701 -4.61 -10.38 -17.92
CA PHE A 701 -4.22 -10.21 -19.32
C PHE A 701 -4.11 -8.75 -19.76
N SER A 702 -4.67 -7.76 -19.02
CA SER A 702 -4.66 -6.35 -19.45
C SER A 702 -3.24 -5.79 -19.59
N LYS A 703 -2.35 -6.07 -18.61
CA LYS A 703 -0.94 -5.68 -18.64
C LYS A 703 -0.11 -6.43 -19.69
N LEU A 704 -0.60 -7.57 -20.17
CA LEU A 704 0.01 -8.35 -21.26
C LEU A 704 -0.47 -7.90 -22.65
N GLY A 705 -1.20 -6.78 -22.70
CA GLY A 705 -1.66 -6.12 -23.93
C GLY A 705 -3.09 -6.48 -24.34
N TRP A 706 -3.76 -7.41 -23.66
CA TRP A 706 -5.12 -7.82 -24.02
C TRP A 706 -6.16 -6.76 -23.65
N LYS A 707 -7.14 -6.54 -24.52
CA LYS A 707 -8.30 -5.67 -24.25
C LYS A 707 -9.53 -6.53 -23.95
N ILE A 708 -10.00 -6.49 -22.70
CA ILE A 708 -11.20 -7.22 -22.27
C ILE A 708 -12.42 -6.35 -22.57
N ARG A 709 -13.45 -6.95 -23.18
CA ARG A 709 -14.62 -6.23 -23.71
C ARG A 709 -15.90 -7.00 -23.39
N VAL A 710 -16.87 -6.33 -22.80
CA VAL A 710 -18.21 -6.89 -22.54
C VAL A 710 -19.22 -6.21 -23.44
N VAL A 711 -19.41 -6.76 -24.64
CA VAL A 711 -20.35 -6.21 -25.64
C VAL A 711 -21.79 -6.51 -25.27
N ASN A 712 -22.70 -5.60 -25.64
CA ASN A 712 -24.11 -5.67 -25.28
C ASN A 712 -25.02 -5.13 -26.40
N ARG A 713 -26.32 -5.00 -26.11
CA ARG A 713 -27.35 -4.45 -27.02
C ARG A 713 -28.07 -3.23 -26.45
N GLU A 714 -27.55 -2.62 -25.38
CA GLU A 714 -28.15 -1.44 -24.75
C GLU A 714 -27.93 -0.19 -25.61
N PRO A 715 -28.98 0.52 -26.07
CA PRO A 715 -28.88 1.58 -27.08
C PRO A 715 -27.84 2.67 -26.77
N ASP A 716 -27.75 3.09 -25.51
CA ASP A 716 -26.87 4.18 -25.08
C ASP A 716 -25.49 3.69 -24.57
N SER A 717 -25.25 2.37 -24.61
CA SER A 717 -23.98 1.83 -24.14
C SER A 717 -22.86 2.09 -25.15
N PRO A 718 -21.68 2.59 -24.71
CA PRO A 718 -20.50 2.67 -25.57
C PRO A 718 -20.04 1.28 -26.05
N LEU A 719 -20.45 0.22 -25.34
CA LEU A 719 -20.16 -1.18 -25.65
C LEU A 719 -21.30 -1.88 -26.38
N ASN A 720 -22.29 -1.13 -26.87
CA ASN A 720 -23.29 -1.67 -27.80
C ASN A 720 -22.59 -2.27 -29.02
N ILE A 721 -23.01 -3.46 -29.43
CA ILE A 721 -22.45 -4.18 -30.59
C ILE A 721 -22.47 -3.33 -31.88
N GLY A 722 -23.41 -2.39 -32.01
CA GLY A 722 -23.51 -1.47 -33.14
C GLY A 722 -22.35 -0.47 -33.27
N ASN A 723 -21.60 -0.25 -32.19
CA ASN A 723 -20.37 0.54 -32.23
C ASN A 723 -19.17 -0.26 -32.76
N PHE A 724 -19.32 -1.58 -32.93
CA PHE A 724 -18.25 -2.48 -33.39
C PHE A 724 -18.55 -3.09 -34.76
N LEU A 725 -19.81 -3.37 -35.05
CA LEU A 725 -20.24 -4.05 -36.27
C LEU A 725 -21.49 -3.36 -36.80
N ASP A 726 -21.61 -3.31 -38.12
CA ASP A 726 -22.82 -2.81 -38.76
C ASP A 726 -23.99 -3.78 -38.50
N ILE A 727 -24.90 -3.39 -37.60
CA ILE A 727 -26.07 -4.20 -37.25
C ILE A 727 -27.01 -4.36 -38.44
N ASP A 728 -27.05 -3.37 -39.35
CA ASP A 728 -28.01 -3.35 -40.44
C ASP A 728 -27.56 -4.19 -41.64
N ASP A 729 -26.30 -4.62 -41.69
CA ASP A 729 -25.77 -5.46 -42.77
C ASP A 729 -26.35 -6.89 -42.71
N PRO A 730 -27.16 -7.31 -43.73
CA PRO A 730 -27.73 -8.65 -43.76
C PRO A 730 -26.72 -9.77 -43.97
N ASN A 731 -25.48 -9.44 -44.34
CA ASN A 731 -24.39 -10.41 -44.43
C ASN A 731 -23.69 -10.63 -43.09
N ILE A 732 -23.88 -9.75 -42.11
CA ILE A 732 -23.27 -9.84 -40.77
C ILE A 732 -24.29 -10.38 -39.76
N PHE A 733 -25.56 -9.94 -39.82
CA PHE A 733 -26.57 -10.35 -38.87
C PHE A 733 -27.87 -10.83 -39.55
N PRO A 734 -28.52 -11.90 -39.04
CA PRO A 734 -29.81 -12.35 -39.56
C PRO A 734 -30.92 -11.37 -39.22
N ALA A 735 -32.02 -11.38 -39.99
CA ALA A 735 -33.14 -10.43 -39.83
C ALA A 735 -33.64 -10.35 -38.37
N ALA A 736 -33.80 -11.49 -37.69
CA ALA A 736 -34.26 -11.50 -36.32
C ALA A 736 -33.33 -10.79 -35.32
N PHE A 737 -32.01 -10.77 -35.57
CA PHE A 737 -31.08 -10.02 -34.74
C PHE A 737 -31.18 -8.51 -35.01
N ARG A 738 -31.27 -8.13 -36.29
CA ARG A 738 -31.40 -6.73 -36.71
C ARG A 738 -32.70 -6.12 -36.17
N ASP A 739 -33.80 -6.83 -36.36
CA ASP A 739 -35.15 -6.40 -35.97
C ASP A 739 -35.44 -6.58 -34.46
N GLY A 740 -34.52 -7.22 -33.72
CA GLY A 740 -34.71 -7.48 -32.28
C GLY A 740 -35.82 -8.49 -31.97
N THR A 741 -36.14 -9.38 -32.90
CA THR A 741 -37.25 -10.34 -32.80
C THR A 741 -36.82 -11.76 -32.41
N ILE A 742 -35.60 -11.95 -31.91
CA ILE A 742 -35.13 -13.25 -31.43
C ILE A 742 -35.98 -13.69 -30.23
N CYS A 743 -36.60 -14.87 -30.34
CA CYS A 743 -37.48 -15.43 -29.32
C CYS A 743 -37.11 -16.88 -28.95
N GLY A 744 -37.76 -17.43 -27.92
CA GLY A 744 -37.53 -18.78 -27.38
C GLY A 744 -37.05 -18.78 -25.93
N ASP A 745 -36.56 -19.92 -25.45
CA ASP A 745 -36.19 -20.13 -24.04
C ASP A 745 -34.88 -19.41 -23.64
N TYR A 746 -33.98 -19.14 -24.59
CA TYR A 746 -32.63 -18.61 -24.34
C TYR A 746 -32.22 -17.47 -25.29
N PRO A 747 -33.00 -16.39 -25.42
CA PRO A 747 -32.74 -15.33 -26.40
C PRO A 747 -31.38 -14.63 -26.18
N ALA A 748 -30.97 -14.41 -24.93
CA ALA A 748 -29.67 -13.79 -24.63
C ALA A 748 -28.48 -14.64 -25.12
N GLN A 749 -28.57 -15.97 -25.00
CA GLN A 749 -27.56 -16.89 -25.53
C GLN A 749 -27.56 -16.87 -27.05
N VAL A 750 -28.73 -16.92 -27.68
CA VAL A 750 -28.81 -16.87 -29.15
C VAL A 750 -28.18 -15.59 -29.69
N ASN A 751 -28.41 -14.44 -29.03
CA ASN A 751 -27.73 -13.19 -29.38
C ASN A 751 -26.20 -13.31 -29.21
N SER A 752 -25.71 -13.88 -28.10
CA SER A 752 -24.28 -14.16 -27.87
C SER A 752 -23.66 -15.01 -28.99
N ASP A 753 -24.35 -16.09 -29.38
CA ASP A 753 -23.89 -16.97 -30.45
C ASP A 753 -23.83 -16.23 -31.80
N LEU A 754 -24.80 -15.37 -32.11
CA LEU A 754 -24.82 -14.60 -33.37
C LEU A 754 -23.74 -13.52 -33.47
N VAL A 755 -23.25 -12.96 -32.35
CA VAL A 755 -22.17 -11.94 -32.37
C VAL A 755 -20.76 -12.52 -32.39
N ARG A 756 -20.59 -13.79 -31.97
CA ARG A 756 -19.29 -14.43 -31.77
C ARG A 756 -18.41 -14.46 -33.02
N PHE A 757 -18.90 -15.02 -34.12
CA PHE A 757 -18.11 -15.10 -35.36
C PHE A 757 -17.83 -13.72 -35.97
N PRO A 758 -18.80 -12.80 -36.09
CA PRO A 758 -18.53 -11.45 -36.58
C PRO A 758 -17.39 -10.73 -35.84
N LEU A 759 -17.37 -10.81 -34.50
CA LEU A 759 -16.32 -10.19 -33.69
C LEU A 759 -14.95 -10.81 -33.96
N LEU A 760 -14.86 -12.15 -33.93
CA LEU A 760 -13.61 -12.86 -34.21
C LEU A 760 -13.13 -12.61 -35.65
N LEU A 761 -14.03 -12.55 -36.63
CA LEU A 761 -13.70 -12.25 -38.01
C LEU A 761 -13.15 -10.85 -38.19
N ARG A 762 -13.80 -9.86 -37.59
CA ARG A 762 -13.44 -8.46 -37.81
C ARG A 762 -12.19 -8.06 -37.03
N TYR A 763 -12.02 -8.61 -35.83
CA TYR A 763 -11.07 -8.09 -34.85
C TYR A 763 -10.12 -9.14 -34.25
N GLY A 764 -10.35 -10.43 -34.51
CA GLY A 764 -9.56 -11.51 -33.92
C GLY A 764 -9.69 -11.59 -32.40
N GLY A 765 -8.77 -12.34 -31.81
CA GLY A 765 -8.65 -12.52 -30.37
C GLY A 765 -9.41 -13.74 -29.87
N LEU A 766 -9.82 -13.71 -28.61
CA LEU A 766 -10.57 -14.76 -27.92
C LEU A 766 -12.01 -14.31 -27.73
N TYR A 767 -12.96 -15.17 -28.04
CA TYR A 767 -14.31 -15.08 -27.49
C TYR A 767 -14.46 -16.10 -26.37
N ALA A 768 -14.93 -15.65 -25.21
CA ALA A 768 -15.24 -16.51 -24.09
C ALA A 768 -16.64 -16.22 -23.53
N ASP A 769 -17.34 -17.25 -23.08
CA ASP A 769 -18.54 -17.04 -22.29
C ASP A 769 -18.19 -16.51 -20.90
N THR A 770 -19.05 -15.66 -20.33
CA THR A 770 -18.88 -15.08 -18.99
C THR A 770 -18.86 -16.11 -17.85
N GLY A 771 -19.24 -17.36 -18.15
CA GLY A 771 -19.13 -18.51 -17.26
C GLY A 771 -17.84 -19.32 -17.40
N VAL A 772 -16.85 -18.91 -18.21
CA VAL A 772 -15.58 -19.64 -18.34
C VAL A 772 -14.52 -19.02 -17.44
N LEU A 773 -14.17 -19.69 -16.34
CA LEU A 773 -13.08 -19.24 -15.46
C LEU A 773 -11.73 -19.41 -16.16
N PRO A 774 -10.85 -18.39 -16.13
CA PRO A 774 -9.51 -18.50 -16.68
C PRO A 774 -8.63 -19.32 -15.73
N ILE A 775 -8.06 -20.45 -16.17
CA ILE A 775 -7.09 -21.22 -15.37
C ILE A 775 -5.72 -21.13 -16.02
N GLY A 776 -5.56 -21.62 -17.25
CA GLY A 776 -4.28 -21.68 -17.94
C GLY A 776 -3.77 -20.35 -18.46
N ASP A 777 -2.49 -20.33 -18.84
CA ASP A 777 -1.81 -19.16 -19.38
C ASP A 777 -2.21 -18.91 -20.85
N LEU A 778 -3.34 -18.22 -21.04
CA LEU A 778 -3.85 -17.83 -22.37
C LEU A 778 -2.83 -17.03 -23.18
N ASN A 779 -2.11 -16.10 -22.55
CA ASN A 779 -1.17 -15.25 -23.28
C ASN A 779 0.00 -16.08 -23.83
N ARG A 780 0.56 -16.98 -23.03
CA ARG A 780 1.61 -17.89 -23.48
C ARG A 780 1.09 -18.83 -24.56
N LEU A 781 -0.07 -19.47 -24.36
CA LEU A 781 -0.64 -20.37 -25.36
C LEU A 781 -0.92 -19.66 -26.69
N TRP A 782 -1.50 -18.46 -26.66
CA TRP A 782 -1.73 -17.63 -27.85
C TRP A 782 -0.43 -17.30 -28.57
N ASN A 783 0.60 -16.87 -27.85
CA ASN A 783 1.89 -16.49 -28.44
C ASN A 783 2.68 -17.69 -28.97
N GLU A 784 2.49 -18.89 -28.44
CA GLU A 784 3.14 -20.12 -28.93
C GLU A 784 2.37 -20.76 -30.10
N THR A 785 1.07 -20.49 -30.21
CA THR A 785 0.17 -21.07 -31.23
C THR A 785 -0.35 -20.02 -32.22
N VAL A 786 -1.53 -19.45 -32.00
CA VAL A 786 -2.29 -18.64 -32.96
C VAL A 786 -1.56 -17.39 -33.46
N ALA A 787 -0.77 -16.73 -32.60
CA ALA A 787 0.01 -15.56 -33.00
C ALA A 787 1.42 -15.88 -33.51
N ASN A 788 1.84 -17.14 -33.41
CA ASN A 788 3.14 -17.58 -33.91
C ASN A 788 3.03 -17.97 -35.37
N VAL A 789 3.71 -17.22 -36.25
CA VAL A 789 3.73 -17.50 -37.69
C VAL A 789 4.38 -18.84 -38.05
N GLU A 790 5.22 -19.39 -37.16
CA GLU A 790 5.85 -20.72 -37.33
C GLU A 790 4.97 -21.86 -36.80
N SER A 791 3.91 -21.53 -36.04
CA SER A 791 2.95 -22.53 -35.57
C SER A 791 1.96 -22.85 -36.68
N PRO A 792 1.60 -24.13 -36.86
CA PRO A 792 0.56 -24.50 -37.83
C PRO A 792 -0.85 -24.13 -37.34
N TYR A 793 -1.03 -23.83 -36.06
CA TYR A 793 -2.34 -23.58 -35.46
C TYR A 793 -2.83 -22.15 -35.68
N GLU A 794 -4.04 -22.03 -36.21
CA GLU A 794 -4.72 -20.77 -36.46
C GLU A 794 -5.90 -20.52 -35.50
N ILE A 795 -6.44 -21.59 -34.90
CA ILE A 795 -7.59 -21.54 -33.98
C ILE A 795 -7.24 -22.25 -32.66
N LEU A 796 -7.67 -21.68 -31.54
CA LEU A 796 -7.61 -22.29 -30.22
C LEU A 796 -9.03 -22.52 -29.68
N THR A 797 -9.34 -23.72 -29.21
CA THR A 797 -10.66 -24.06 -28.61
C THR A 797 -10.56 -25.29 -27.69
N PHE A 798 -11.63 -25.67 -27.01
CA PHE A 798 -11.80 -27.02 -26.48
C PHE A 798 -12.45 -27.94 -27.51
N GLY A 799 -12.15 -29.24 -27.44
CA GLY A 799 -12.84 -30.25 -28.25
C GLY A 799 -12.68 -31.68 -27.73
N GLU A 800 -13.55 -32.56 -28.20
CA GLU A 800 -13.59 -33.97 -27.81
C GLU A 800 -12.68 -34.81 -28.71
N ALA A 801 -11.72 -35.51 -28.09
CA ALA A 801 -10.81 -36.40 -28.82
C ALA A 801 -11.60 -37.45 -29.62
N LYS A 802 -11.36 -37.52 -30.93
CA LYS A 802 -12.03 -38.42 -31.89
C LYS A 802 -13.56 -38.25 -32.00
N GLY A 803 -14.13 -37.15 -31.51
CA GLY A 803 -15.58 -36.92 -31.45
C GLY A 803 -16.14 -35.91 -32.47
N GLN A 804 -15.31 -35.27 -33.29
CA GLN A 804 -15.70 -34.18 -34.21
C GLN A 804 -16.58 -33.12 -33.58
N THR A 805 -16.25 -32.75 -32.35
CA THR A 805 -16.96 -31.72 -31.61
C THR A 805 -15.96 -30.78 -30.98
N VAL A 806 -16.02 -29.51 -31.39
CA VAL A 806 -15.36 -28.41 -30.69
C VAL A 806 -16.40 -27.51 -30.05
N THR A 807 -15.99 -26.81 -29.01
CA THR A 807 -16.87 -25.97 -28.21
C THR A 807 -16.94 -24.55 -28.76
N ASN A 808 -18.10 -23.90 -28.67
CA ASN A 808 -18.23 -22.50 -29.09
C ASN A 808 -18.05 -21.49 -27.95
N TYR A 809 -17.94 -21.90 -26.69
CA TYR A 809 -17.89 -20.99 -25.55
C TYR A 809 -16.49 -20.47 -25.19
N PHE A 810 -15.45 -20.94 -25.88
CA PHE A 810 -14.06 -20.48 -25.75
C PHE A 810 -13.36 -20.74 -27.09
N MET A 811 -13.19 -19.70 -27.91
CA MET A 811 -12.58 -19.82 -29.24
C MET A 811 -11.71 -18.61 -29.54
N ALA A 812 -10.46 -18.83 -29.95
CA ALA A 812 -9.56 -17.76 -30.34
C ALA A 812 -9.02 -17.96 -31.76
N GLY A 813 -8.74 -16.86 -32.46
CA GLY A 813 -8.15 -16.85 -33.80
C GLY A 813 -7.74 -15.44 -34.24
N GLN A 814 -6.91 -15.34 -35.27
CA GLN A 814 -6.58 -14.05 -35.89
C GLN A 814 -7.77 -13.50 -36.68
N ARG A 815 -7.78 -12.18 -36.90
CA ARG A 815 -8.81 -11.55 -37.74
C ARG A 815 -8.78 -12.12 -39.16
N GLU A 816 -9.90 -12.05 -39.85
CA GLU A 816 -10.09 -12.52 -41.23
C GLU A 816 -9.85 -14.04 -41.42
N ASN A 817 -9.78 -14.83 -40.35
CA ASN A 817 -9.54 -16.27 -40.46
C ASN A 817 -10.61 -16.98 -41.30
N ILE A 818 -10.17 -17.79 -42.26
CA ILE A 818 -11.00 -18.44 -43.28
C ILE A 818 -12.03 -19.42 -42.67
N PHE A 819 -11.68 -20.10 -41.57
CA PHE A 819 -12.57 -21.02 -40.90
C PHE A 819 -13.78 -20.30 -40.30
N PHE A 820 -13.56 -19.18 -39.59
CA PHE A 820 -14.66 -18.36 -39.09
C PHE A 820 -15.49 -17.76 -40.24
N GLN A 821 -14.90 -17.51 -41.41
CA GLN A 821 -15.66 -16.99 -42.57
C GLN A 821 -16.65 -18.05 -43.08
N HIS A 822 -16.21 -19.31 -43.20
CA HIS A 822 -17.08 -20.42 -43.58
C HIS A 822 -18.18 -20.66 -42.55
N CYS A 823 -17.83 -20.69 -41.26
CA CYS A 823 -18.79 -20.80 -40.16
C CYS A 823 -19.84 -19.68 -40.18
N HIS A 824 -19.41 -18.44 -40.36
CA HIS A 824 -20.31 -17.29 -40.37
C HIS A 824 -21.25 -17.31 -41.59
N ARG A 825 -20.73 -17.57 -42.79
CA ARG A 825 -21.56 -17.67 -44.01
C ARG A 825 -22.59 -18.78 -43.93
N PHE A 826 -22.19 -19.93 -43.39
CA PHE A 826 -23.11 -21.05 -43.14
C PHE A 826 -24.20 -20.63 -42.16
N LEU A 827 -23.82 -19.96 -41.07
CA LEU A 827 -24.74 -19.49 -40.04
C LEU A 827 -25.79 -18.50 -40.60
N ILE A 828 -25.36 -17.51 -41.40
CA ILE A 828 -26.27 -16.55 -42.05
C ILE A 828 -27.23 -17.25 -43.01
N LYS A 829 -26.73 -18.19 -43.83
CA LYS A 829 -27.56 -18.98 -44.74
C LYS A 829 -28.61 -19.81 -43.98
N LEU A 830 -28.20 -20.47 -42.91
CA LEU A 830 -29.05 -21.30 -42.05
C LEU A 830 -30.17 -20.48 -41.40
N TRP A 831 -29.86 -19.29 -40.90
CA TRP A 831 -30.84 -18.36 -40.33
C TRP A 831 -31.75 -17.71 -41.38
N GLY A 832 -31.31 -17.60 -42.64
CA GLY A 832 -32.10 -17.09 -43.76
C GLY A 832 -33.12 -18.07 -44.34
N GLU A 833 -33.13 -19.34 -43.91
CA GLU A 833 -34.11 -20.33 -44.37
C GLU A 833 -35.56 -19.93 -44.02
N ASN A 834 -36.51 -20.39 -44.84
CA ASN A 834 -37.96 -20.21 -44.62
C ASN A 834 -38.41 -18.74 -44.46
N GLY A 835 -37.71 -17.79 -45.10
CA GLY A 835 -38.02 -16.36 -45.01
C GLY A 835 -37.38 -15.64 -43.82
N GLY A 836 -36.51 -16.32 -43.06
CA GLY A 836 -35.82 -15.76 -41.89
C GLY A 836 -36.33 -16.39 -40.59
N ARG A 837 -35.43 -17.04 -39.84
CA ARG A 837 -35.73 -17.64 -38.53
C ARG A 837 -35.71 -16.58 -37.43
N THR A 838 -36.58 -16.74 -36.43
CA THR A 838 -36.60 -15.93 -35.20
C THR A 838 -36.18 -16.70 -33.94
N SER A 839 -36.05 -18.02 -34.03
CA SER A 839 -35.55 -18.88 -32.96
C SER A 839 -34.74 -20.05 -33.54
N PRO A 840 -33.87 -20.69 -32.75
CA PRO A 840 -33.13 -21.88 -33.18
C PRO A 840 -33.99 -23.16 -33.22
N SER A 841 -35.26 -23.09 -32.81
CA SER A 841 -36.13 -24.26 -32.77
C SER A 841 -36.34 -24.86 -34.17
N GLY A 842 -36.18 -26.17 -34.28
CA GLY A 842 -36.31 -26.91 -35.54
C GLY A 842 -35.14 -26.74 -36.51
N ILE A 843 -34.01 -26.15 -36.09
CA ILE A 843 -32.85 -25.97 -36.97
C ILE A 843 -32.15 -27.29 -37.30
N HIS A 844 -32.26 -28.30 -36.41
CA HIS A 844 -31.82 -29.67 -36.67
C HIS A 844 -32.46 -30.31 -37.92
N ARG A 845 -33.58 -29.75 -38.43
CA ARG A 845 -34.25 -30.23 -39.65
C ARG A 845 -33.75 -29.56 -40.92
N SER A 846 -32.84 -28.60 -40.82
CA SER A 846 -32.28 -27.93 -41.99
C SER A 846 -31.62 -28.96 -42.91
N PRO A 847 -31.89 -28.92 -44.23
CA PRO A 847 -31.18 -29.73 -45.20
C PRO A 847 -29.66 -29.49 -45.20
N LEU A 848 -29.19 -28.34 -44.71
CA LEU A 848 -27.76 -28.02 -44.62
C LEU A 848 -27.02 -28.88 -43.61
N PHE A 849 -27.71 -29.48 -42.62
CA PHE A 849 -27.13 -30.42 -41.66
C PHE A 849 -27.29 -31.89 -42.08
N LYS A 850 -27.67 -32.17 -43.34
CA LYS A 850 -27.81 -33.55 -43.82
C LYS A 850 -26.50 -34.33 -43.64
N GLY A 851 -26.60 -35.45 -42.93
CA GLY A 851 -25.47 -36.35 -42.64
C GLY A 851 -24.74 -36.05 -41.32
N LEU A 852 -25.01 -34.91 -40.68
CA LEU A 852 -24.45 -34.58 -39.36
C LEU A 852 -25.27 -35.27 -38.25
N PRO A 853 -24.62 -36.04 -37.36
CA PRO A 853 -25.24 -36.60 -36.15
C PRO A 853 -25.92 -35.55 -35.28
N LEU A 854 -27.01 -35.92 -34.60
CA LEU A 854 -27.62 -35.02 -33.63
C LEU A 854 -26.68 -34.81 -32.43
N ALA A 855 -26.72 -33.63 -31.82
CA ALA A 855 -25.97 -33.38 -30.60
C ALA A 855 -26.36 -34.38 -29.49
N GLY A 856 -25.36 -34.98 -28.83
CA GLY A 856 -25.58 -35.99 -27.79
C GLY A 856 -25.90 -37.39 -28.33
N GLU A 857 -25.66 -37.66 -29.61
CA GLU A 857 -25.66 -39.02 -30.16
C GLU A 857 -24.57 -39.86 -29.47
N GLY A 858 -24.94 -41.06 -28.99
CA GLY A 858 -24.09 -41.89 -28.11
C GLY A 858 -24.32 -41.68 -26.61
N ASN A 859 -24.88 -40.53 -26.18
CA ASN A 859 -25.30 -40.32 -24.80
C ASN A 859 -26.67 -40.98 -24.56
N THR A 860 -26.77 -41.86 -23.55
CA THR A 860 -27.99 -42.59 -23.18
C THR A 860 -28.84 -41.88 -22.12
N GLY A 861 -28.35 -40.77 -21.54
CA GLY A 861 -28.93 -40.10 -20.38
C GLY A 861 -29.67 -38.78 -20.63
N LEU A 862 -29.95 -38.39 -21.89
CA LEU A 862 -30.63 -37.13 -22.23
C LEU A 862 -32.16 -37.23 -22.11
N THR A 863 -32.67 -37.56 -20.91
CA THR A 863 -34.11 -37.65 -20.59
C THR A 863 -34.38 -36.87 -19.31
N TRP A 864 -35.40 -36.02 -19.28
CA TRP A 864 -35.79 -35.27 -18.07
C TRP A 864 -37.30 -35.08 -17.97
N THR A 865 -37.78 -34.63 -16.81
CA THR A 865 -39.20 -34.32 -16.58
C THR A 865 -39.37 -32.82 -16.38
N GLU A 866 -40.32 -32.22 -17.08
CA GLU A 866 -40.65 -30.80 -17.00
C GLU A 866 -42.16 -30.63 -17.12
N ASP A 867 -42.76 -29.82 -16.25
CA ASP A 867 -44.21 -29.58 -16.19
C ASP A 867 -45.06 -30.88 -16.14
N GLY A 868 -44.55 -31.91 -15.46
CA GLY A 868 -45.20 -33.22 -15.34
C GLY A 868 -45.14 -34.10 -16.60
N ARG A 869 -44.42 -33.67 -17.65
CA ARG A 869 -44.16 -34.45 -18.88
C ARG A 869 -42.72 -34.93 -18.92
N THR A 870 -42.51 -36.19 -19.30
CA THR A 870 -41.17 -36.73 -19.57
C THR A 870 -40.76 -36.42 -21.01
N ILE A 871 -39.63 -35.73 -21.16
CA ILE A 871 -38.97 -35.49 -22.44
C ILE A 871 -38.14 -36.73 -22.78
N THR A 872 -38.45 -37.36 -23.92
CA THR A 872 -37.77 -38.59 -24.37
C THR A 872 -36.35 -38.33 -24.86
N LEU A 873 -35.52 -39.37 -24.94
CA LEU A 873 -34.14 -39.27 -25.45
C LEU A 873 -34.03 -38.62 -26.84
N ASP A 874 -34.92 -39.00 -27.77
CA ASP A 874 -34.96 -38.44 -29.14
C ASP A 874 -35.37 -36.96 -29.13
N GLU A 875 -36.39 -36.61 -28.34
CA GLU A 875 -36.84 -35.23 -28.16
C GLU A 875 -35.75 -34.37 -27.51
N GLY A 876 -35.08 -34.90 -26.48
CA GLY A 876 -33.97 -34.25 -25.79
C GLY A 876 -32.77 -33.97 -26.71
N ARG A 877 -32.39 -34.93 -27.57
CA ARG A 877 -31.33 -34.74 -28.59
C ARG A 877 -31.67 -33.64 -29.58
N ARG A 878 -32.93 -33.54 -30.02
CA ARG A 878 -33.37 -32.46 -30.94
C ARG A 878 -33.31 -31.09 -30.26
N ILE A 879 -33.80 -30.99 -29.03
CA ILE A 879 -33.74 -29.76 -28.23
C ILE A 879 -32.28 -29.34 -28.01
N LEU A 880 -31.40 -30.29 -27.65
CA LEU A 880 -29.98 -30.03 -27.48
C LEU A 880 -29.30 -29.59 -28.79
N THR A 881 -29.65 -30.22 -29.91
CA THR A 881 -29.11 -29.86 -31.24
C THR A 881 -29.51 -28.44 -31.63
N ASP A 882 -30.78 -28.09 -31.41
CA ASP A 882 -31.27 -26.72 -31.65
C ASP A 882 -30.58 -25.72 -30.72
N TYR A 883 -30.40 -26.06 -29.45
CA TYR A 883 -29.70 -25.22 -28.47
C TYR A 883 -28.21 -25.01 -28.82
N LEU A 884 -27.55 -26.04 -29.34
CA LEU A 884 -26.14 -26.03 -29.74
C LEU A 884 -25.94 -25.74 -31.24
N PHE A 885 -26.88 -25.04 -31.89
CA PHE A 885 -26.88 -24.85 -33.33
C PHE A 885 -25.55 -24.31 -33.87
N GLN A 886 -24.88 -23.39 -33.17
CA GLN A 886 -23.61 -22.84 -33.63
C GLN A 886 -22.48 -23.88 -33.55
N GLY A 887 -22.48 -24.75 -32.53
CA GLY A 887 -21.58 -25.91 -32.48
C GLY A 887 -21.83 -26.87 -33.65
N GLN A 888 -23.08 -27.07 -34.03
CA GLN A 888 -23.44 -27.88 -35.21
C GLN A 888 -22.98 -27.23 -36.52
N VAL A 889 -23.08 -25.90 -36.64
CA VAL A 889 -22.49 -25.15 -37.77
C VAL A 889 -20.99 -25.42 -37.86
N ILE A 890 -20.27 -25.31 -36.75
CA ILE A 890 -18.83 -25.57 -36.69
C ILE A 890 -18.53 -27.01 -37.14
N ASN A 891 -19.22 -28.00 -36.57
CA ASN A 891 -19.01 -29.40 -36.89
C ASN A 891 -19.30 -29.69 -38.37
N MET A 892 -20.33 -29.07 -38.95
CA MET A 892 -20.64 -29.21 -40.37
C MET A 892 -19.55 -28.62 -41.27
N VAL A 893 -19.05 -27.43 -40.94
CA VAL A 893 -17.95 -26.77 -41.67
C VAL A 893 -16.67 -27.59 -41.58
N MET A 894 -16.32 -28.08 -40.40
CA MET A 894 -15.19 -29.00 -40.19
C MET A 894 -15.39 -30.35 -40.91
N GLY A 895 -16.63 -30.77 -41.12
CA GLY A 895 -16.97 -32.05 -41.76
C GLY A 895 -17.11 -32.01 -43.28
N THR A 896 -16.99 -30.83 -43.90
CA THR A 896 -17.29 -30.66 -45.33
C THR A 896 -16.02 -30.48 -46.15
N VAL A 897 -15.95 -31.18 -47.29
CA VAL A 897 -14.99 -30.92 -48.37
C VAL A 897 -15.75 -30.30 -49.54
N ASP A 898 -15.44 -29.04 -49.84
CA ASP A 898 -16.00 -28.25 -50.93
C ASP A 898 -14.86 -27.86 -51.89
N VAL A 899 -14.69 -28.66 -52.95
CA VAL A 899 -13.61 -28.50 -53.93
C VAL A 899 -13.76 -27.20 -54.72
N GLU A 900 -14.99 -26.73 -54.97
CA GLU A 900 -15.23 -25.50 -55.72
C GLU A 900 -14.85 -24.26 -54.92
N ALA A 901 -15.12 -24.28 -53.60
CA ALA A 901 -14.70 -23.22 -52.68
C ALA A 901 -13.26 -23.37 -52.20
N GLY A 902 -12.54 -24.44 -52.59
CA GLY A 902 -11.19 -24.74 -52.11
C GLY A 902 -11.12 -25.08 -50.62
N TRP A 903 -12.22 -25.55 -50.03
CA TRP A 903 -12.32 -25.83 -48.61
C TRP A 903 -12.21 -27.33 -48.33
N ASP A 904 -11.26 -27.71 -47.48
CA ASP A 904 -11.13 -29.06 -46.92
C ASP A 904 -11.17 -28.95 -45.40
N GLY A 905 -12.40 -28.97 -44.86
CA GLY A 905 -12.63 -28.82 -43.42
C GLY A 905 -11.90 -29.85 -42.57
N PRO A 906 -11.97 -31.16 -42.87
CA PRO A 906 -11.28 -32.18 -42.08
C PRO A 906 -9.76 -32.02 -42.08
N ARG A 907 -9.17 -31.65 -43.22
CA ARG A 907 -7.73 -31.36 -43.29
C ARG A 907 -7.38 -30.08 -42.56
N TYR A 908 -8.14 -29.02 -42.76
CA TYR A 908 -7.91 -27.74 -42.11
C TYR A 908 -7.92 -27.93 -40.60
N GLY A 909 -8.96 -28.57 -40.10
CA GLY A 909 -9.13 -28.77 -38.69
C GLY A 909 -7.97 -29.55 -38.06
N ARG A 910 -7.55 -30.67 -38.66
CA ARG A 910 -6.43 -31.49 -38.14
C ARG A 910 -5.12 -30.71 -38.06
N ASN A 911 -4.89 -29.81 -39.00
CA ASN A 911 -3.62 -29.12 -39.14
C ASN A 911 -3.59 -27.75 -38.46
N HIS A 912 -4.74 -27.10 -38.31
CA HIS A 912 -4.83 -25.68 -37.94
C HIS A 912 -5.69 -25.40 -36.69
N ILE A 913 -6.35 -26.39 -36.09
CA ILE A 913 -7.11 -26.21 -34.85
C ILE A 913 -6.35 -26.84 -33.68
N PHE A 914 -5.92 -26.00 -32.75
CA PHE A 914 -5.43 -26.40 -31.44
C PHE A 914 -6.64 -26.66 -30.52
N ALA A 915 -7.03 -27.92 -30.39
CA ALA A 915 -8.12 -28.31 -29.50
C ALA A 915 -7.55 -28.85 -28.18
N ILE A 916 -7.87 -28.20 -27.06
CA ILE A 916 -7.61 -28.73 -25.73
C ILE A 916 -8.70 -29.77 -25.42
N ASP A 917 -8.36 -30.90 -24.79
CA ASP A 917 -9.33 -31.92 -24.39
C ASP A 917 -10.51 -31.30 -23.62
N PHE A 918 -11.72 -31.51 -24.11
CA PHE A 918 -12.94 -30.91 -23.55
C PHE A 918 -13.17 -31.31 -22.10
N LEU A 919 -13.06 -32.62 -21.81
CA LEU A 919 -13.40 -33.16 -20.50
C LEU A 919 -12.42 -32.67 -19.44
N THR A 920 -11.13 -32.87 -19.67
CA THR A 920 -10.06 -32.47 -18.74
C THR A 920 -9.83 -30.97 -18.76
N GLY A 921 -9.92 -30.34 -19.93
CA GLY A 921 -9.57 -28.93 -20.13
C GLY A 921 -10.63 -27.94 -19.66
N SER A 922 -11.92 -28.34 -19.59
CA SER A 922 -13.02 -27.41 -19.28
C SER A 922 -14.14 -27.94 -18.37
N GLN A 923 -14.23 -29.27 -18.18
CA GLN A 923 -15.33 -29.94 -17.46
C GLN A 923 -14.85 -30.84 -16.31
N LEU A 924 -13.58 -30.76 -15.90
CA LEU A 924 -12.97 -31.80 -15.07
C LEU A 924 -13.69 -31.99 -13.73
N ILE A 925 -14.11 -30.92 -13.06
CA ILE A 925 -14.90 -31.01 -11.82
C ILE A 925 -16.23 -31.76 -12.03
N ASN A 926 -16.89 -31.58 -13.18
CA ASN A 926 -18.10 -32.32 -13.50
C ASN A 926 -17.80 -33.80 -13.68
N HIS A 927 -16.66 -34.16 -14.26
CA HIS A 927 -16.24 -35.55 -14.33
C HIS A 927 -15.93 -36.14 -12.94
N LEU A 928 -15.14 -35.43 -12.14
CA LEU A 928 -14.70 -35.89 -10.81
C LEU A 928 -15.86 -36.11 -9.84
N THR A 929 -16.91 -35.31 -9.92
CA THR A 929 -18.08 -35.42 -9.02
C THR A 929 -19.28 -36.13 -9.64
N SER A 930 -19.09 -36.86 -10.74
CA SER A 930 -20.19 -37.52 -11.48
C SER A 930 -21.34 -36.56 -11.81
N TRP A 931 -20.98 -35.33 -12.17
CA TRP A 931 -21.85 -34.22 -12.56
C TRP A 931 -22.86 -33.81 -11.47
N ASN A 932 -22.53 -34.06 -10.20
CA ASN A 932 -23.37 -33.68 -9.06
C ASN A 932 -23.07 -32.23 -8.61
N GLY A 933 -23.86 -31.27 -9.08
CA GLY A 933 -23.71 -29.85 -8.75
C GLY A 933 -23.91 -29.51 -7.27
N PRO A 934 -24.93 -30.05 -6.56
CA PRO A 934 -25.07 -29.86 -5.12
C PRO A 934 -23.84 -30.32 -4.33
N ARG A 935 -23.30 -31.51 -4.66
CA ARG A 935 -22.07 -32.01 -4.02
C ARG A 935 -20.87 -31.10 -4.29
N GLN A 936 -20.71 -30.62 -5.53
CA GLN A 936 -19.66 -29.63 -5.85
C GLN A 936 -19.79 -28.38 -4.98
N PHE A 937 -21.01 -27.86 -4.83
CA PHE A 937 -21.27 -26.67 -4.01
C PHE A 937 -21.00 -26.91 -2.53
N GLU A 938 -21.42 -28.05 -1.98
CA GLU A 938 -21.12 -28.47 -0.61
C GLU A 938 -19.61 -28.50 -0.37
N LEU A 939 -18.86 -29.22 -1.21
CA LEU A 939 -17.41 -29.35 -1.11
C LEU A 939 -16.70 -27.99 -1.22
N PHE A 940 -17.08 -27.16 -2.19
CA PHE A 940 -16.47 -25.84 -2.39
C PHE A 940 -16.86 -24.85 -1.29
N SER A 941 -17.97 -25.07 -0.59
CA SER A 941 -18.41 -24.25 0.56
C SER A 941 -17.70 -24.61 1.87
N LEU A 942 -16.95 -25.72 1.92
CA LEU A 942 -16.20 -26.12 3.11
C LEU A 942 -15.08 -25.11 3.39
N CYS A 943 -14.87 -24.84 4.68
CA CYS A 943 -13.70 -24.11 5.12
C CYS A 943 -12.45 -25.00 4.98
N LEU A 944 -11.33 -24.38 4.62
CA LEU A 944 -10.02 -25.03 4.68
C LEU A 944 -9.69 -25.40 6.14
N PRO A 945 -8.97 -26.51 6.37
CA PRO A 945 -8.58 -26.93 7.72
C PRO A 945 -7.70 -25.86 8.39
N THR A 946 -7.87 -25.67 9.70
CA THR A 946 -6.98 -24.79 10.47
C THR A 946 -5.61 -25.45 10.64
N HIS A 947 -4.55 -24.65 10.85
CA HIS A 947 -3.18 -25.18 10.90
C HIS A 947 -3.00 -26.24 12.00
N GLY A 948 -2.69 -27.48 11.62
CA GLY A 948 -2.53 -28.62 12.53
C GLY A 948 -3.78 -29.48 12.70
N GLU A 949 -4.92 -29.06 12.14
CA GLU A 949 -6.14 -29.85 12.09
C GLU A 949 -6.05 -30.91 10.99
N ARG A 950 -6.55 -32.12 11.26
CA ARG A 950 -6.65 -33.15 10.23
C ARG A 950 -7.82 -32.84 9.31
N GLU A 951 -7.58 -32.95 8.02
CA GLU A 951 -8.65 -32.88 7.02
C GLU A 951 -9.73 -33.93 7.30
N THR A 952 -10.99 -33.49 7.27
CA THR A 952 -12.12 -34.39 7.10
C THR A 952 -12.08 -35.04 5.72
N GLU A 953 -12.82 -36.14 5.53
CA GLU A 953 -12.93 -36.82 4.24
C GLU A 953 -13.38 -35.86 3.13
N ASP A 954 -14.42 -35.07 3.41
CA ASP A 954 -14.98 -34.09 2.47
C ASP A 954 -14.01 -32.93 2.20
N GLN A 955 -13.24 -32.48 3.20
CA GLN A 955 -12.19 -31.46 2.96
C GLN A 955 -11.07 -32.01 2.08
N ARG A 956 -10.65 -33.27 2.30
CA ARG A 956 -9.65 -33.92 1.45
C ARG A 956 -10.16 -34.06 0.02
N GLU A 957 -11.41 -34.49 -0.17
CA GLU A 957 -12.06 -34.57 -1.48
C GLU A 957 -12.11 -33.18 -2.16
N ALA A 958 -12.52 -32.14 -1.43
CA ALA A 958 -12.56 -30.77 -1.93
C ALA A 958 -11.17 -30.27 -2.37
N ARG A 959 -10.14 -30.50 -1.55
CA ARG A 959 -8.75 -30.15 -1.87
C ARG A 959 -8.28 -30.85 -3.13
N GLU A 960 -8.44 -32.17 -3.21
CA GLU A 960 -8.03 -32.98 -4.36
C GLU A 960 -8.72 -32.55 -5.65
N ILE A 961 -10.01 -32.17 -5.58
CA ILE A 961 -10.73 -31.63 -6.74
C ILE A 961 -10.17 -30.28 -7.16
N VAL A 962 -9.97 -29.34 -6.21
CA VAL A 962 -9.42 -28.00 -6.50
C VAL A 962 -8.04 -28.11 -7.13
N GLU A 963 -7.13 -28.88 -6.53
CA GLU A 963 -5.77 -29.11 -7.05
C GLU A 963 -5.81 -29.72 -8.46
N GLN A 964 -6.62 -30.75 -8.68
CA GLN A 964 -6.74 -31.39 -10.00
C GLN A 964 -7.30 -30.42 -11.05
N CYS A 965 -8.30 -29.62 -10.71
CA CYS A 965 -8.85 -28.63 -11.63
C CYS A 965 -7.82 -27.57 -11.99
N LEU A 966 -7.10 -27.02 -11.01
CA LEU A 966 -6.09 -26.00 -11.26
C LEU A 966 -4.89 -26.53 -12.06
N THR A 967 -4.48 -27.77 -11.83
CA THR A 967 -3.30 -28.36 -12.48
C THR A 967 -3.58 -28.95 -13.85
N ARG A 968 -4.80 -29.46 -14.11
CA ARG A 968 -5.12 -30.20 -15.34
C ARG A 968 -6.08 -29.48 -16.29
N SER A 969 -6.92 -28.57 -15.79
CA SER A 969 -7.86 -27.82 -16.63
C SER A 969 -7.20 -26.56 -17.17
N PHE A 970 -7.59 -26.13 -18.36
CA PHE A 970 -7.15 -24.84 -18.94
C PHE A 970 -8.18 -23.73 -18.70
N GLY A 971 -9.45 -24.10 -18.52
CA GLY A 971 -10.49 -23.24 -18.01
C GLY A 971 -11.54 -24.06 -17.27
N PHE A 972 -12.54 -23.41 -16.69
CA PHE A 972 -13.68 -24.12 -16.13
C PHE A 972 -15.00 -23.49 -16.55
N LYS A 973 -15.85 -24.26 -17.22
CA LYS A 973 -17.14 -23.80 -17.71
C LYS A 973 -18.24 -23.98 -16.66
N LEU A 974 -18.66 -22.87 -16.06
CA LEU A 974 -19.84 -22.77 -15.23
C LEU A 974 -21.10 -22.86 -16.10
N ALA A 975 -21.78 -24.00 -15.99
CA ALA A 975 -22.96 -24.35 -16.74
C ALA A 975 -24.24 -23.72 -16.14
N THR A 976 -25.02 -22.94 -16.90
CA THR A 976 -26.26 -22.27 -16.41
C THR A 976 -27.44 -22.31 -17.41
N GLY A 977 -27.27 -23.01 -18.53
CA GLY A 977 -28.23 -23.06 -19.64
C GLY A 977 -29.12 -24.31 -19.64
N LEU A 978 -29.34 -24.90 -20.83
CA LEU A 978 -30.22 -26.06 -21.04
C LEU A 978 -29.93 -27.23 -20.09
N ILE A 979 -28.66 -27.40 -19.74
CA ILE A 979 -28.18 -28.45 -18.83
C ILE A 979 -28.89 -28.47 -17.47
N LEU A 980 -29.45 -27.34 -17.00
CA LEU A 980 -30.24 -27.30 -15.76
C LEU A 980 -31.55 -28.08 -15.87
N ARG A 981 -32.15 -28.13 -17.07
CA ARG A 981 -33.35 -28.95 -17.33
C ARG A 981 -33.01 -30.44 -17.32
N VAL A 982 -31.78 -30.80 -17.70
CA VAL A 982 -31.32 -32.19 -17.78
C VAL A 982 -30.82 -32.71 -16.44
N MET A 983 -30.00 -31.94 -15.72
CA MET A 983 -29.23 -32.42 -14.56
C MET A 983 -29.63 -31.75 -13.24
N GLY A 984 -30.52 -30.77 -13.27
CA GLY A 984 -30.86 -29.96 -12.10
C GLY A 984 -29.78 -28.91 -11.78
N ASP A 985 -29.62 -28.60 -10.50
CA ASP A 985 -28.71 -27.55 -10.05
C ASP A 985 -27.24 -27.89 -10.33
N THR A 986 -26.55 -27.06 -11.11
CA THR A 986 -25.10 -27.12 -11.32
C THR A 986 -24.37 -26.21 -10.32
N LEU A 987 -23.05 -26.38 -10.15
CA LEU A 987 -22.25 -25.44 -9.36
C LEU A 987 -22.41 -23.99 -9.84
N GLY A 988 -22.41 -23.76 -11.16
CA GLY A 988 -22.61 -22.43 -11.74
C GLY A 988 -23.97 -21.81 -11.41
N ALA A 989 -25.05 -22.61 -11.41
CA ALA A 989 -26.37 -22.15 -11.00
C ALA A 989 -26.45 -21.91 -9.49
N LEU A 990 -25.82 -22.75 -8.68
CA LEU A 990 -25.80 -22.59 -7.22
C LEU A 990 -24.98 -21.38 -6.78
N TRP A 991 -23.84 -21.11 -7.40
CA TRP A 991 -23.10 -19.86 -7.18
C TRP A 991 -23.87 -18.63 -7.65
N LYS A 992 -24.57 -18.72 -8.79
CA LYS A 992 -25.48 -17.64 -9.22
C LYS A 992 -26.61 -17.39 -8.21
N LYS A 993 -27.21 -18.45 -7.63
CA LYS A 993 -28.26 -18.36 -6.61
C LYS A 993 -27.72 -17.84 -5.26
N ASN A 994 -26.45 -18.13 -4.95
CA ASN A 994 -25.78 -17.78 -3.70
C ASN A 994 -24.57 -16.88 -4.00
N ALA A 995 -24.81 -15.64 -4.42
CA ALA A 995 -23.84 -14.78 -5.10
C ALA A 995 -22.48 -14.58 -4.38
N GLU A 996 -22.41 -14.72 -3.06
CA GLU A 996 -21.16 -14.57 -2.29
C GLU A 996 -20.46 -15.89 -1.96
N SER A 997 -21.11 -17.03 -2.23
CA SER A 997 -20.59 -18.35 -1.85
C SER A 997 -19.29 -18.73 -2.55
N ASP A 998 -19.06 -18.23 -3.76
CA ASP A 998 -17.84 -18.53 -4.52
C ASP A 998 -16.67 -17.60 -4.19
N ASN A 999 -16.88 -16.62 -3.30
CA ASN A 999 -15.87 -15.66 -2.87
C ASN A 999 -15.80 -15.54 -1.34
N LYS A 1000 -16.32 -16.52 -0.60
CA LYS A 1000 -16.28 -16.52 0.86
C LYS A 1000 -14.87 -16.86 1.34
N PRO A 1001 -14.15 -15.97 2.05
CA PRO A 1001 -12.78 -16.21 2.49
C PRO A 1001 -12.61 -17.53 3.24
N ASN A 1002 -11.42 -18.13 3.11
CA ASN A 1002 -11.05 -19.39 3.74
C ASN A 1002 -11.91 -20.62 3.34
N THR A 1003 -12.56 -20.58 2.17
CA THR A 1003 -13.24 -21.75 1.59
C THR A 1003 -12.51 -22.27 0.36
N TYR A 1004 -12.78 -23.52 -0.02
CA TYR A 1004 -12.25 -24.10 -1.27
C TYR A 1004 -12.69 -23.34 -2.52
N ALA A 1005 -13.92 -22.79 -2.52
CA ALA A 1005 -14.40 -21.87 -3.55
C ALA A 1005 -13.51 -20.65 -3.70
N HIS A 1006 -13.19 -20.00 -2.59
CA HIS A 1006 -12.38 -18.79 -2.60
C HIS A 1006 -10.92 -19.09 -2.94
N TRP A 1007 -10.34 -20.21 -2.46
CA TRP A 1007 -9.01 -20.65 -2.90
C TRP A 1007 -8.97 -20.90 -4.41
N PHE A 1008 -9.99 -21.56 -4.97
CA PHE A 1008 -10.07 -21.79 -6.40
C PHE A 1008 -10.17 -20.47 -7.19
N ARG A 1009 -10.99 -19.51 -6.76
CA ARG A 1009 -11.06 -18.17 -7.37
C ARG A 1009 -9.74 -17.41 -7.28
N TYR A 1010 -9.09 -17.46 -6.12
CA TYR A 1010 -7.79 -16.86 -5.92
C TYR A 1010 -6.77 -17.44 -6.91
N ALA A 1011 -6.63 -18.76 -6.95
CA ALA A 1011 -5.69 -19.44 -7.84
C ALA A 1011 -5.97 -19.15 -9.33
N THR A 1012 -7.23 -19.08 -9.75
CA THR A 1012 -7.59 -18.71 -11.15
C THR A 1012 -7.17 -17.30 -11.56
N THR A 1013 -6.89 -16.43 -10.58
CA THR A 1013 -6.46 -15.04 -10.79
C THR A 1013 -4.94 -14.88 -10.67
N TYR A 1014 -4.34 -15.56 -9.69
CA TYR A 1014 -2.95 -15.29 -9.29
C TYR A 1014 -1.95 -16.36 -9.71
N TYR A 1015 -2.38 -17.54 -10.15
CA TYR A 1015 -1.49 -18.65 -10.50
C TYR A 1015 -1.56 -19.02 -11.99
N ASN A 1016 -0.47 -19.56 -12.52
CA ASN A 1016 -0.37 -20.17 -13.85
C ASN A 1016 0.12 -21.61 -13.74
N GLN A 1017 -0.26 -22.46 -14.70
CA GLN A 1017 0.33 -23.78 -14.88
C GLN A 1017 1.74 -23.67 -15.46
N SER A 1018 2.66 -24.48 -14.95
CA SER A 1018 4.05 -24.54 -15.45
C SER A 1018 4.13 -25.07 -16.88
N GLU A 1019 3.20 -25.94 -17.27
CA GLU A 1019 3.11 -26.57 -18.58
C GLU A 1019 1.84 -26.14 -19.32
N LEU A 1020 1.92 -26.03 -20.65
CA LEU A 1020 0.77 -25.82 -21.51
C LEU A 1020 0.12 -27.17 -21.87
N PRO A 1021 -1.20 -27.21 -22.11
CA PRO A 1021 -1.87 -28.44 -22.53
C PRO A 1021 -1.41 -28.91 -23.90
N ASP A 1022 -1.42 -30.21 -24.14
CA ASP A 1022 -1.24 -30.78 -25.49
C ASP A 1022 -2.56 -30.73 -26.30
N PRO A 1023 -2.49 -30.55 -27.63
CA PRO A 1023 -3.67 -30.61 -28.48
C PRO A 1023 -4.15 -32.06 -28.67
N VAL A 1024 -5.46 -32.25 -28.74
CA VAL A 1024 -6.10 -33.52 -29.07
C VAL A 1024 -6.59 -33.55 -30.52
N ASP A 1025 -6.50 -34.71 -31.17
CA ASP A 1025 -7.09 -34.92 -32.50
C ASP A 1025 -8.61 -35.07 -32.36
N VAL A 1026 -9.34 -34.03 -32.79
CA VAL A 1026 -10.80 -33.97 -32.73
C VAL A 1026 -11.46 -34.41 -34.05
N PHE A 1027 -10.73 -34.91 -35.06
CA PHE A 1027 -11.28 -35.07 -36.42
C PHE A 1027 -11.63 -36.51 -36.81
N LEU A 1028 -12.67 -36.65 -37.63
CA LEU A 1028 -13.00 -37.93 -38.26
C LEU A 1028 -11.99 -38.31 -39.36
N THR A 1029 -11.95 -39.61 -39.64
CA THR A 1029 -11.20 -40.19 -40.77
C THR A 1029 -11.84 -39.89 -42.13
N GLU A 1030 -13.16 -39.73 -42.20
CA GLU A 1030 -13.90 -39.41 -43.43
C GLU A 1030 -14.75 -38.13 -43.28
N PRO A 1031 -14.92 -37.32 -44.34
CA PRO A 1031 -15.79 -36.16 -44.32
C PRO A 1031 -17.26 -36.56 -44.20
N ILE A 1032 -18.03 -35.76 -43.46
CA ILE A 1032 -19.50 -35.84 -43.38
C ILE A 1032 -20.11 -35.57 -44.76
N LYS A 1033 -19.57 -34.57 -45.48
CA LYS A 1033 -20.08 -34.12 -46.76
C LYS A 1033 -18.96 -33.85 -47.76
N ARG A 1034 -19.16 -34.28 -49.01
CA ARG A 1034 -18.35 -33.89 -50.17
C ARG A 1034 -19.26 -33.17 -51.16
N GLY A 1035 -19.12 -31.86 -51.30
CA GLY A 1035 -20.02 -31.01 -52.09
C GLY A 1035 -20.02 -29.56 -51.59
N ARG A 1036 -20.84 -28.71 -52.20
CA ARG A 1036 -20.89 -27.27 -51.87
C ARG A 1036 -21.36 -27.04 -50.45
N LEU A 1037 -20.59 -26.29 -49.65
CA LEU A 1037 -20.87 -26.10 -48.21
C LEU A 1037 -22.26 -25.49 -47.93
N LEU A 1038 -22.72 -24.57 -48.79
CA LEU A 1038 -23.96 -23.81 -48.60
C LEU A 1038 -25.18 -24.37 -49.35
N GLU A 1039 -25.07 -25.57 -49.94
CA GLU A 1039 -26.16 -26.26 -50.63
C GLU A 1039 -26.56 -27.54 -49.87
N ALA A 1040 -27.75 -28.09 -50.13
CA ALA A 1040 -28.23 -29.29 -49.44
C ALA A 1040 -27.67 -30.60 -50.02
N GLU A 1041 -27.19 -30.55 -51.26
CA GLU A 1041 -26.61 -31.67 -52.01
C GLU A 1041 -25.17 -31.35 -52.41
#